data_AF-A0A954MY30-F1
#
_entry.id   AF-A0A954MY30-F1
#
_cell.length_a   1.000
_cell.length_b   1.000
_cell.length_c   1.000
_cell.angle_alpha   90.00
_cell.angle_beta   90.00
_cell.angle_gamma   90.00
#
_symmetry.space_group_name_H-M   'P 1'
#
loop_
_entity.id
_entity.type
_entity.pdbx_description
1 polymer ?
#
loop_
_entity_poly.entity_id
_entity_poly.type
_entity_poly.pdbx_seq_one_letter_code
_entity_poly.pdbx_strand_id
1 'polypeptide(L)'
;SITFDANAGTNATGGTSTDGYTFNGNTITFNTSAAGQNPFAIDIANNVTTGTGSTQTFNTNIVLSTADATFRSQQSLARMTFTGDINLGSRTLTINNTTGGSNNFNLQGVIINGDISNGNLTKSGSGTLQLTGNNSYANTTVSSGYVLVDTNTALGATTGTVTVNDPGQIQLRNGVTVQKTTLNLNSNSTGGGLGADGGTTNTFKGSVVLMAGNGGVALGAGFGAANASTRLVIDGVISGATSTLFINGSGTLEFKNDNTYTGQTNLNGNQGPSTLQINSKSGLGAGGAGNETFISSGNTVLLNFTGTLQDAGNTAEKFFLAGGGIGGLGALRLNGTNSVTVPGTITFIAGSPWNIGVDDVAGTLTLTGVIDSQGVNRTLTKVGAGTLIIGGTSSNTYLGGTIVNGGLLSVQNTSVSPLGLSTSTVTINSTGTLHVATGIVVPNPVALNADGTLQGTGTVNQVTSTGGTVSPGLGGIGTLTLSGAGGNSTLDGATLNIDLTSTPTTDLFKNNSNDLNLDGGILTVSATSTSSLGQIFTIITSGGTLTGIFDNLSEGATFAGANGRAYQINYDRVSATKTVKLTDRGAAGGVTATVTNGQLVIVGDITDNSIQIGEGLTANSLIVAGINGTTINGQSFMTFEKVKNGLSVTLLAGRDLLKLGDGVTRSNFKGTVTVSLDAGGEDDSLDINNVRFLGDASFDLGNGNQTVSMVDAFFKKQFTLLMGNGTSQVDLTSNQVRGTSTLNLGDGTNSLDLIDSQFKKDTQLVGGNNVDTVSMDSTRFKKSLQMLLNNGNDTFDAIDSIFGTLTDLNGGGGTDSIDAGLLSTPLGSSKGN
;
A
#
# COMPACT_ATOMS: atom_id res chain seq x y z
N SER A 1 65.32 -22.09 26.04
CA SER A 1 63.89 -22.42 26.17
C SER A 1 63.49 -22.36 27.64
N ILE A 2 62.24 -22.02 27.93
CA ILE A 2 61.56 -22.31 29.20
C ILE A 2 60.52 -23.38 28.86
N THR A 3 60.58 -24.55 29.49
CA THR A 3 59.64 -25.65 29.24
C THR A 3 58.95 -26.03 30.52
N PHE A 4 57.62 -26.08 30.48
CA PHE A 4 56.76 -26.58 31.55
C PHE A 4 56.27 -27.97 31.17
N ASP A 5 56.63 -28.96 31.98
CA ASP A 5 56.18 -30.35 31.85
C ASP A 5 55.32 -30.68 33.06
N ALA A 6 54.04 -30.98 32.84
CA ALA A 6 53.11 -31.33 33.90
C ALA A 6 53.24 -32.79 34.38
N ASN A 7 53.96 -33.65 33.64
CA ASN A 7 54.15 -35.07 33.95
C ASN A 7 55.61 -35.40 34.31
N ALA A 8 56.26 -34.49 35.03
CA ALA A 8 57.62 -34.65 35.53
C ALA A 8 57.76 -35.86 36.48
N GLY A 9 58.10 -37.02 35.93
CA GLY A 9 58.49 -38.21 36.70
C GLY A 9 59.78 -37.97 37.49
N THR A 10 59.65 -37.54 38.75
CA THR A 10 60.68 -37.52 39.83
C THR A 10 62.01 -36.77 39.61
N ASN A 11 62.33 -36.27 38.42
CA ASN A 11 63.65 -35.66 38.12
C ASN A 11 63.64 -34.37 37.28
N ALA A 12 62.48 -33.75 37.01
CA ALA A 12 62.45 -32.41 36.40
C ALA A 12 62.46 -31.30 37.45
N THR A 13 63.19 -30.22 37.19
CA THR A 13 63.32 -29.05 38.07
C THR A 13 62.14 -28.07 38.00
N GLY A 14 61.07 -28.41 37.27
CA GLY A 14 59.80 -27.68 37.24
C GLY A 14 58.78 -28.38 38.14
N GLY A 15 58.26 -27.68 39.16
CA GLY A 15 57.29 -28.23 40.09
C GLY A 15 55.89 -28.45 39.47
N THR A 16 55.08 -29.24 40.17
CA THR A 16 53.71 -29.57 39.78
C THR A 16 52.71 -28.59 40.40
N SER A 17 52.47 -27.46 39.73
CA SER A 17 51.35 -26.56 40.06
C SER A 17 50.13 -26.90 39.21
N THR A 18 49.02 -27.30 39.84
CA THR A 18 47.74 -27.60 39.17
C THR A 18 47.13 -26.38 38.47
N ASP A 19 47.47 -25.18 38.94
CA ASP A 19 46.84 -23.93 38.52
C ASP A 19 47.76 -23.12 37.56
N GLY A 20 49.03 -23.52 37.45
CA GLY A 20 50.06 -22.86 36.65
C GLY A 20 51.01 -21.96 37.45
N TYR A 21 51.78 -21.14 36.74
CA TYR A 21 52.85 -20.30 37.28
C TYR A 21 52.65 -18.82 36.95
N THR A 22 53.07 -17.93 37.86
CA THR A 22 53.14 -16.48 37.59
C THR A 22 54.58 -15.99 37.67
N PHE A 23 55.06 -15.36 36.59
CA PHE A 23 56.39 -14.77 36.47
C PHE A 23 56.33 -13.26 36.67
N ASN A 24 56.89 -12.78 37.78
CA ASN A 24 57.00 -11.37 38.15
C ASN A 24 58.47 -10.94 38.15
N GLY A 25 58.72 -9.63 37.97
CA GLY A 25 60.05 -9.04 38.16
C GLY A 25 60.77 -8.67 36.87
N ASN A 26 62.07 -9.00 36.81
CA ASN A 26 63.00 -8.53 35.76
C ASN A 26 62.72 -9.14 34.38
N THR A 27 62.92 -8.31 33.35
CA THR A 27 62.78 -8.64 31.92
C THR A 27 63.42 -9.99 31.54
N ILE A 28 62.62 -10.89 30.96
CA ILE A 28 63.11 -12.15 30.38
C ILE A 28 63.71 -11.85 29.01
N THR A 29 65.01 -12.12 28.83
CA THR A 29 65.68 -11.93 27.53
C THR A 29 65.99 -13.27 26.87
N PHE A 30 65.47 -13.50 25.66
CA PHE A 30 65.74 -14.70 24.86
C PHE A 30 66.92 -14.46 23.90
N ASN A 31 68.08 -15.04 24.25
CA ASN A 31 69.37 -14.87 23.58
C ASN A 31 69.75 -15.99 22.59
N THR A 32 68.91 -17.00 22.35
CA THR A 32 69.30 -18.16 21.53
C THR A 32 68.16 -18.78 20.72
N SER A 33 68.34 -18.85 19.41
CA SER A 33 68.09 -20.08 18.64
C SER A 33 69.26 -20.27 17.67
N ALA A 34 70.37 -20.84 18.15
CA ALA A 34 71.44 -21.26 17.26
C ALA A 34 70.91 -22.33 16.31
N ALA A 35 71.36 -22.33 15.05
CA ALA A 35 70.93 -23.32 14.06
C ALA A 35 71.19 -24.75 14.60
N GLY A 36 70.11 -25.53 14.74
CA GLY A 36 70.16 -26.90 15.29
C GLY A 36 69.78 -27.06 16.77
N GLN A 37 69.46 -25.99 17.51
CA GLN A 37 68.90 -26.07 18.87
C GLN A 37 67.37 -25.93 18.86
N ASN A 38 66.71 -26.44 19.91
CA ASN A 38 65.26 -26.55 20.03
C ASN A 38 64.55 -25.17 19.85
N PRO A 39 63.68 -24.97 18.83
CA PRO A 39 63.24 -23.63 18.38
C PRO A 39 62.20 -22.92 19.28
N PHE A 40 61.95 -23.44 20.49
CA PHE A 40 60.93 -22.93 21.40
C PHE A 40 61.55 -22.03 22.47
N ALA A 41 61.07 -20.79 22.57
CA ALA A 41 61.45 -19.87 23.63
C ALA A 41 60.67 -20.17 24.91
N ILE A 42 59.35 -20.39 24.79
CA ILE A 42 58.45 -20.81 25.87
C ILE A 42 57.63 -22.01 25.37
N ASP A 43 57.48 -23.03 26.19
CA ASP A 43 56.77 -24.25 25.83
C ASP A 43 55.98 -24.84 27.02
N ILE A 44 54.70 -25.15 26.81
CA ILE A 44 53.91 -26.01 27.71
C ILE A 44 53.71 -27.36 27.02
N ALA A 45 54.39 -28.38 27.54
CA ALA A 45 54.46 -29.73 27.01
C ALA A 45 53.71 -30.74 27.90
N ASN A 46 53.36 -31.88 27.30
CA ASN A 46 52.79 -33.07 27.94
C ASN A 46 51.38 -32.93 28.57
N ASN A 47 50.71 -34.09 28.64
CA ASN A 47 49.27 -34.24 28.88
C ASN A 47 48.86 -33.95 30.34
N VAL A 48 48.38 -32.73 30.64
CA VAL A 48 47.71 -32.41 31.91
C VAL A 48 46.39 -33.17 31.97
N THR A 49 46.39 -34.37 32.58
CA THR A 49 45.21 -35.23 32.69
C THR A 49 44.26 -34.84 33.81
N THR A 50 44.70 -33.97 34.74
CA THR A 50 43.86 -33.36 35.76
C THR A 50 42.98 -32.27 35.14
N GLY A 51 41.65 -32.38 35.27
CA GLY A 51 40.67 -31.51 34.59
C GLY A 51 40.65 -30.02 34.99
N THR A 52 41.67 -29.53 35.68
CA THR A 52 41.92 -28.11 35.98
C THR A 52 42.96 -27.55 35.01
N GLY A 53 42.61 -26.50 34.26
CA GLY A 53 43.51 -25.91 33.27
C GLY A 53 44.65 -25.11 33.90
N SER A 54 45.87 -25.35 33.43
CA SER A 54 47.07 -24.65 33.91
C SER A 54 47.28 -23.33 33.16
N THR A 55 47.41 -22.21 33.88
CA THR A 55 47.63 -20.88 33.27
C THR A 55 49.01 -20.33 33.61
N GLN A 56 49.87 -20.22 32.59
CA GLN A 56 51.18 -19.57 32.71
C GLN A 56 51.03 -18.06 32.48
N THR A 57 51.27 -17.26 33.52
CA THR A 57 51.12 -15.80 33.50
C THR A 57 52.49 -15.13 33.54
N PHE A 58 52.77 -14.25 32.58
CA PHE A 58 54.01 -13.49 32.47
C PHE A 58 53.73 -11.99 32.65
N ASN A 59 53.96 -11.52 33.88
CA ASN A 59 53.86 -10.10 34.25
C ASN A 59 55.17 -9.32 34.02
N THR A 60 56.27 -10.03 33.77
CA THR A 60 57.53 -9.44 33.30
C THR A 60 57.47 -9.15 31.81
N ASN A 61 58.13 -8.06 31.41
CA ASN A 61 58.46 -7.79 30.01
C ASN A 61 59.33 -8.92 29.42
N ILE A 62 59.24 -9.09 28.10
CA ILE A 62 60.02 -10.05 27.32
C ILE A 62 60.79 -9.31 26.23
N VAL A 63 62.06 -9.63 26.06
CA VAL A 63 62.90 -9.15 24.96
C VAL A 63 63.43 -10.34 24.18
N LEU A 64 63.20 -10.36 22.87
CA LEU A 64 63.96 -11.22 21.97
C LEU A 64 65.21 -10.45 21.53
N SER A 65 66.42 -10.93 21.79
CA SER A 65 67.67 -10.19 21.47
C SER A 65 68.36 -10.61 20.17
N THR A 66 68.53 -11.92 19.90
CA THR A 66 69.41 -12.42 18.81
C THR A 66 68.71 -13.24 17.73
N ALA A 67 67.58 -13.89 18.02
CA ALA A 67 66.95 -14.83 17.10
C ALA A 67 65.41 -14.78 17.16
N ASP A 68 64.76 -15.57 16.29
CA ASP A 68 63.33 -15.82 16.31
C ASP A 68 62.94 -16.67 17.54
N ALA A 69 61.66 -16.64 17.91
CA ALA A 69 61.13 -17.35 19.06
C ALA A 69 59.82 -18.04 18.72
N THR A 70 59.60 -19.23 19.28
CA THR A 70 58.26 -19.86 19.30
C THR A 70 57.74 -19.95 20.73
N PHE A 71 56.54 -19.45 21.00
CA PHE A 71 55.78 -19.73 22.21
C PHE A 71 54.72 -20.78 21.90
N ARG A 72 54.79 -21.93 22.60
CA ARG A 72 53.96 -23.09 22.31
C ARG A 72 53.13 -23.54 23.51
N SER A 73 51.86 -23.89 23.25
CA SER A 73 50.99 -24.59 24.20
C SER A 73 50.38 -25.79 23.48
N GLN A 74 50.62 -27.01 23.99
CA GLN A 74 50.16 -28.24 23.33
C GLN A 74 48.86 -28.84 23.90
N GLN A 75 48.32 -28.30 24.99
CA GLN A 75 47.22 -28.93 25.72
C GLN A 75 45.90 -28.15 25.62
N SER A 76 44.79 -28.88 25.57
CA SER A 76 43.40 -28.37 25.48
C SER A 76 42.99 -27.43 26.61
N LEU A 77 43.64 -27.50 27.77
CA LEU A 77 43.36 -26.64 28.91
C LEU A 77 44.55 -25.77 29.34
N ALA A 78 45.65 -25.74 28.57
CA ALA A 78 46.83 -24.95 28.91
C ALA A 78 46.79 -23.55 28.28
N ARG A 79 46.89 -22.53 29.14
CA ARG A 79 46.80 -21.12 28.77
C ARG A 79 48.14 -20.41 28.99
N MET A 80 48.46 -19.46 28.12
CA MET A 80 49.52 -18.49 28.37
C MET A 80 48.92 -17.08 28.38
N THR A 81 49.23 -16.28 29.39
CA THR A 81 48.80 -14.88 29.50
C THR A 81 50.04 -14.01 29.66
N PHE A 82 50.22 -13.04 28.78
CA PHE A 82 51.34 -12.08 28.81
C PHE A 82 50.78 -10.69 29.10
N THR A 83 51.13 -10.10 30.24
CA THR A 83 50.73 -8.74 30.63
C THR A 83 51.89 -7.75 30.60
N GLY A 84 53.14 -8.23 30.67
CA GLY A 84 54.32 -7.44 30.34
C GLY A 84 54.54 -7.32 28.83
N ASP A 85 55.20 -6.24 28.42
CA ASP A 85 55.44 -5.90 27.01
C ASP A 85 56.42 -6.89 26.34
N ILE A 86 56.26 -7.09 25.04
CA ILE A 86 57.08 -8.02 24.25
C ILE A 86 57.82 -7.26 23.13
N ASN A 87 59.12 -7.03 23.30
CA ASN A 87 59.96 -6.44 22.25
C ASN A 87 60.61 -7.55 21.42
N LEU A 88 60.27 -7.62 20.13
CA LEU A 88 60.77 -8.64 19.21
C LEU A 88 62.14 -8.31 18.60
N GLY A 89 62.61 -7.07 18.75
CA GLY A 89 63.72 -6.54 17.93
C GLY A 89 63.40 -6.70 16.44
N SER A 90 64.34 -7.18 15.64
CA SER A 90 64.14 -7.35 14.18
C SER A 90 63.67 -8.75 13.76
N ARG A 91 62.96 -9.49 14.63
CA ARG A 91 62.74 -10.94 14.45
C ARG A 91 61.30 -11.38 14.68
N THR A 92 61.03 -12.66 14.41
CA THR A 92 59.70 -13.26 14.39
C THR A 92 59.36 -13.94 15.70
N LEU A 93 58.22 -13.58 16.30
CA LEU A 93 57.57 -14.40 17.33
C LEU A 93 56.51 -15.28 16.68
N THR A 94 56.65 -16.59 16.82
CA THR A 94 55.63 -17.56 16.43
C THR A 94 54.83 -17.99 17.65
N ILE A 95 53.53 -17.71 17.67
CA ILE A 95 52.59 -18.34 18.58
C ILE A 95 52.12 -19.64 17.91
N ASN A 96 52.41 -20.79 18.53
CA ASN A 96 52.00 -22.10 18.07
C ASN A 96 51.23 -22.83 19.16
N ASN A 97 49.92 -22.60 19.26
CA ASN A 97 49.06 -23.34 20.18
C ASN A 97 48.18 -24.33 19.43
N THR A 98 48.29 -25.60 19.79
CA THR A 98 47.50 -26.70 19.22
C THR A 98 46.37 -27.07 20.18
N THR A 99 45.19 -27.38 19.63
CA THR A 99 43.86 -27.55 20.29
C THR A 99 43.06 -26.24 20.41
N GLY A 100 41.72 -26.36 20.35
CA GLY A 100 40.78 -25.22 20.38
C GLY A 100 39.88 -25.03 19.15
N GLY A 101 39.75 -26.02 18.26
CA GLY A 101 38.92 -25.94 17.04
C GLY A 101 37.39 -25.90 17.25
N SER A 102 36.91 -25.40 18.39
CA SER A 102 35.49 -25.29 18.71
C SER A 102 35.21 -24.03 19.53
N ASN A 103 34.67 -23.01 18.85
CA ASN A 103 33.73 -21.92 19.21
C ASN A 103 33.77 -21.25 20.61
N ASN A 104 34.66 -21.62 21.51
CA ASN A 104 34.69 -21.16 22.89
C ASN A 104 35.89 -20.22 23.10
N PHE A 105 35.72 -19.01 22.58
CA PHE A 105 36.72 -17.93 22.60
C PHE A 105 37.25 -17.55 24.00
N ASN A 106 36.60 -17.99 25.08
CA ASN A 106 36.95 -17.62 26.45
C ASN A 106 37.89 -18.63 27.14
N LEU A 107 37.84 -19.92 26.80
CA LEU A 107 38.46 -20.97 27.62
C LEU A 107 39.84 -21.46 27.15
N GLN A 108 40.23 -21.31 25.89
CA GLN A 108 41.36 -22.04 25.31
C GLN A 108 42.24 -21.14 24.41
N GLY A 109 43.46 -20.80 24.83
CA GLY A 109 44.36 -19.99 23.99
C GLY A 109 45.55 -19.31 24.66
N VAL A 110 46.22 -18.48 23.88
CA VAL A 110 47.25 -17.52 24.31
C VAL A 110 46.63 -16.13 24.34
N ILE A 111 46.85 -15.36 25.40
CA ILE A 111 46.38 -13.98 25.55
C ILE A 111 47.60 -13.08 25.70
N ILE A 112 47.69 -12.02 24.90
CA ILE A 112 48.73 -10.99 25.02
C ILE A 112 48.05 -9.64 25.24
N ASN A 113 48.21 -9.14 26.48
CA ASN A 113 47.71 -7.86 26.96
C ASN A 113 48.78 -6.76 26.96
N GLY A 114 50.07 -7.12 27.12
CA GLY A 114 51.18 -6.18 26.96
C GLY A 114 51.42 -5.82 25.49
N ASP A 115 52.14 -4.72 25.25
CA ASP A 115 52.38 -4.21 23.90
C ASP A 115 53.47 -5.02 23.19
N ILE A 116 53.18 -5.52 21.99
CA ILE A 116 54.16 -6.20 21.11
C ILE A 116 54.81 -5.16 20.19
N SER A 117 56.12 -4.97 20.31
CA SER A 117 56.89 -3.95 19.57
C SER A 117 58.00 -4.53 18.70
N ASN A 118 58.22 -3.89 17.54
CA ASN A 118 59.22 -4.27 16.52
C ASN A 118 59.00 -5.68 15.92
N GLY A 119 59.74 -6.07 14.88
CA GLY A 119 59.76 -7.45 14.37
C GLY A 119 58.47 -7.90 13.69
N ASN A 120 58.16 -9.21 13.74
CA ASN A 120 57.00 -9.82 13.08
C ASN A 120 56.28 -10.81 14.01
N LEU A 121 54.96 -10.95 13.84
CA LEU A 121 54.15 -11.95 14.56
C LEU A 121 53.63 -13.03 13.59
N THR A 122 53.80 -14.29 13.95
CA THR A 122 53.25 -15.44 13.23
C THR A 122 52.33 -16.25 14.15
N LYS A 123 51.11 -16.54 13.71
CA LYS A 123 50.17 -17.45 14.36
C LYS A 123 50.10 -18.76 13.59
N SER A 124 50.37 -19.85 14.29
CA SER A 124 50.27 -21.24 13.83
C SER A 124 49.59 -22.10 14.90
N GLY A 125 49.33 -23.37 14.58
CA GLY A 125 48.53 -24.26 15.42
C GLY A 125 47.03 -23.90 15.42
N SER A 126 46.18 -24.86 15.75
CA SER A 126 44.71 -24.73 15.60
C SER A 126 44.00 -23.88 16.66
N GLY A 127 44.68 -23.46 17.73
CA GLY A 127 44.09 -22.73 18.84
C GLY A 127 43.94 -21.22 18.62
N THR A 128 43.47 -20.52 19.66
CA THR A 128 43.20 -19.08 19.65
C THR A 128 44.37 -18.26 20.20
N LEU A 129 44.67 -17.13 19.56
CA LEU A 129 45.50 -16.05 20.09
C LEU A 129 44.62 -14.81 20.26
N GLN A 130 44.58 -14.23 21.47
CA GLN A 130 43.89 -12.97 21.73
C GLN A 130 44.91 -11.84 21.90
N LEU A 131 44.71 -10.75 21.17
CA LEU A 131 45.58 -9.56 21.19
C LEU A 131 44.77 -8.36 21.69
N THR A 132 45.16 -7.82 22.84
CA THR A 132 44.52 -6.65 23.47
C THR A 132 45.49 -5.48 23.70
N GLY A 133 46.80 -5.67 23.53
CA GLY A 133 47.81 -4.61 23.59
C GLY A 133 47.80 -3.66 22.38
N ASN A 134 48.51 -2.54 22.49
CA ASN A 134 48.70 -1.52 21.44
C ASN A 134 49.91 -1.84 20.56
N ASN A 135 49.76 -2.85 19.70
CA ASN A 135 50.91 -3.45 19.02
C ASN A 135 51.51 -2.56 17.91
N SER A 136 52.84 -2.58 17.80
CA SER A 136 53.63 -1.76 16.86
C SER A 136 54.65 -2.58 16.04
N TYR A 137 54.64 -3.91 16.14
CA TYR A 137 55.40 -4.79 15.26
C TYR A 137 54.99 -4.63 13.77
N ALA A 138 55.85 -5.05 12.85
CA ALA A 138 55.64 -4.85 11.41
C ALA A 138 54.55 -5.78 10.85
N ASN A 139 54.84 -7.05 10.60
CA ASN A 139 53.93 -7.93 9.85
C ASN A 139 53.21 -8.95 10.73
N THR A 140 51.97 -9.29 10.36
CA THR A 140 51.22 -10.43 10.93
C THR A 140 51.06 -11.53 9.88
N THR A 141 51.42 -12.77 10.21
CA THR A 141 51.07 -13.97 9.41
C THR A 141 50.19 -14.90 10.22
N VAL A 142 49.02 -15.30 9.72
CA VAL A 142 48.14 -16.30 10.35
C VAL A 142 48.04 -17.49 9.43
N SER A 143 48.58 -18.64 9.83
CA SER A 143 48.59 -19.87 9.03
C SER A 143 47.69 -20.98 9.58
N SER A 144 47.16 -20.83 10.81
CA SER A 144 46.17 -21.75 11.38
C SER A 144 45.55 -21.17 12.66
N GLY A 145 44.31 -21.59 12.95
CA GLY A 145 43.57 -21.19 14.14
C GLY A 145 43.10 -19.74 14.09
N TYR A 146 42.70 -19.20 15.24
CA TYR A 146 42.08 -17.89 15.35
C TYR A 146 43.03 -16.83 15.93
N VAL A 147 42.95 -15.61 15.41
CA VAL A 147 43.43 -14.39 16.08
C VAL A 147 42.23 -13.51 16.41
N LEU A 148 42.01 -13.24 17.70
CA LEU A 148 41.02 -12.30 18.19
C LEU A 148 41.67 -10.92 18.31
N VAL A 149 41.05 -9.93 17.68
CA VAL A 149 41.53 -8.54 17.61
C VAL A 149 40.57 -7.66 18.39
N ASP A 150 41.03 -7.21 19.56
CA ASP A 150 40.22 -6.43 20.51
C ASP A 150 40.62 -4.95 20.60
N THR A 151 41.72 -4.54 19.94
CA THR A 151 42.15 -3.14 19.81
C THR A 151 42.50 -2.77 18.37
N ASN A 152 42.40 -1.47 18.06
CA ASN A 152 42.60 -0.92 16.71
C ASN A 152 44.00 -1.22 16.12
N THR A 153 45.01 -1.35 16.98
CA THR A 153 46.41 -1.61 16.62
C THR A 153 46.86 -3.04 16.92
N ALA A 154 45.97 -3.93 17.35
CA ALA A 154 46.32 -5.30 17.76
C ALA A 154 47.14 -6.09 16.70
N LEU A 155 46.92 -5.82 15.40
CA LEU A 155 47.65 -6.46 14.31
C LEU A 155 49.01 -5.81 13.96
N GLY A 156 49.51 -4.87 14.77
CA GLY A 156 50.78 -4.16 14.58
C GLY A 156 50.67 -2.84 13.80
N ALA A 157 51.80 -2.28 13.39
CA ALA A 157 51.92 -1.00 12.69
C ALA A 157 51.13 -0.92 11.36
N THR A 158 50.61 0.25 11.03
CA THR A 158 49.74 0.47 9.85
C THR A 158 50.40 0.16 8.50
N THR A 159 51.71 0.42 8.38
CA THR A 159 52.52 0.12 7.19
C THR A 159 52.81 -1.37 6.99
N GLY A 160 52.49 -2.19 7.99
CA GLY A 160 52.70 -3.62 7.97
C GLY A 160 51.66 -4.38 7.15
N THR A 161 52.07 -5.50 6.57
CA THR A 161 51.16 -6.41 5.87
C THR A 161 50.57 -7.44 6.84
N VAL A 162 49.29 -7.75 6.66
CA VAL A 162 48.66 -8.93 7.27
C VAL A 162 48.52 -10.00 6.19
N THR A 163 48.93 -11.24 6.47
CA THR A 163 48.70 -12.38 5.59
C THR A 163 47.94 -13.45 6.34
N VAL A 164 46.82 -13.93 5.79
CA VAL A 164 46.03 -15.03 6.36
C VAL A 164 45.99 -16.17 5.35
N ASN A 165 46.62 -17.28 5.68
CA ASN A 165 46.65 -18.51 4.89
C ASN A 165 45.70 -19.54 5.49
N ASP A 166 45.11 -20.38 4.65
CA ASP A 166 44.21 -21.45 5.09
C ASP A 166 44.90 -22.45 6.04
N PRO A 167 44.26 -22.90 7.15
CA PRO A 167 42.92 -22.56 7.66
C PRO A 167 42.96 -21.51 8.80
N GLY A 168 43.76 -20.46 8.63
CA GLY A 168 43.89 -19.34 9.57
C GLY A 168 42.72 -18.35 9.48
N GLN A 169 42.37 -17.74 10.60
CA GLN A 169 41.27 -16.76 10.71
C GLN A 169 41.63 -15.59 11.62
N ILE A 170 41.16 -14.40 11.25
CA ILE A 170 41.17 -13.19 12.10
C ILE A 170 39.72 -12.81 12.40
N GLN A 171 39.39 -12.56 13.66
CA GLN A 171 38.06 -12.10 14.08
C GLN A 171 38.19 -10.77 14.81
N LEU A 172 37.60 -9.72 14.22
CA LEU A 172 37.52 -8.38 14.80
C LEU A 172 36.37 -8.31 15.82
N ARG A 173 36.60 -7.74 17.00
CA ARG A 173 35.59 -7.66 18.08
C ARG A 173 35.57 -6.29 18.75
N ASN A 174 34.54 -6.05 19.57
CA ASN A 174 34.44 -4.88 20.45
C ASN A 174 34.41 -3.51 19.72
N GLY A 175 34.01 -3.50 18.45
CA GLY A 175 33.86 -2.26 17.66
C GLY A 175 35.17 -1.70 17.11
N VAL A 176 36.22 -2.53 16.97
CA VAL A 176 37.53 -2.08 16.50
C VAL A 176 37.51 -1.54 15.08
N THR A 177 38.35 -0.53 14.84
CA THR A 177 38.73 -0.06 13.50
C THR A 177 40.21 -0.35 13.29
N VAL A 178 40.51 -1.45 12.61
CA VAL A 178 41.88 -1.87 12.28
C VAL A 178 42.31 -1.18 10.98
N GLN A 179 43.47 -0.53 10.99
CA GLN A 179 44.02 0.11 9.79
C GLN A 179 45.35 -0.50 9.36
N LYS A 180 45.40 -0.95 8.11
CA LYS A 180 46.57 -1.52 7.43
C LYS A 180 46.71 -0.95 6.02
N THR A 181 47.88 -1.08 5.41
CA THR A 181 48.03 -0.87 3.96
C THR A 181 47.35 -2.00 3.19
N THR A 182 47.66 -3.25 3.55
CA THR A 182 47.21 -4.45 2.82
C THR A 182 46.95 -5.64 3.75
N LEU A 183 45.86 -6.36 3.48
CA LEU A 183 45.60 -7.73 3.93
C LEU A 183 45.64 -8.68 2.72
N ASN A 184 46.56 -9.63 2.71
CA ASN A 184 46.59 -10.75 1.78
C ASN A 184 45.76 -11.89 2.37
N LEU A 185 44.68 -12.28 1.70
CA LEU A 185 43.68 -13.21 2.21
C LEU A 185 43.60 -14.47 1.35
N ASN A 186 43.98 -15.60 1.93
CA ASN A 186 44.14 -16.91 1.30
C ASN A 186 43.54 -18.04 2.18
N SER A 187 42.38 -17.81 2.80
CA SER A 187 41.64 -18.84 3.55
C SER A 187 40.16 -18.83 3.19
N ASN A 188 39.58 -20.02 3.08
CA ASN A 188 38.15 -20.26 2.86
C ASN A 188 37.41 -20.73 4.13
N SER A 189 38.06 -20.60 5.29
CA SER A 189 37.52 -21.00 6.59
C SER A 189 36.09 -20.49 6.84
N THR A 190 35.27 -21.30 7.52
CA THR A 190 33.82 -21.06 7.67
C THR A 190 33.45 -19.80 8.46
N GLY A 191 34.34 -19.23 9.27
CA GLY A 191 34.16 -17.92 9.91
C GLY A 191 34.64 -16.72 9.10
N GLY A 192 35.13 -16.96 7.88
CA GLY A 192 35.93 -16.00 7.11
C GLY A 192 37.40 -16.06 7.53
N GLY A 193 38.33 -15.99 6.58
CA GLY A 193 39.74 -15.76 6.89
C GLY A 193 39.95 -14.38 7.53
N LEU A 194 39.13 -13.40 7.13
CA LEU A 194 38.82 -12.21 7.92
C LEU A 194 37.33 -12.23 8.26
N GLY A 195 37.00 -12.11 9.54
CA GLY A 195 35.65 -11.96 10.03
C GLY A 195 35.52 -10.94 11.15
N ALA A 196 34.29 -10.74 11.60
CA ALA A 196 33.97 -9.98 12.80
C ALA A 196 32.96 -10.72 13.67
N ASP A 197 33.04 -10.51 14.99
CA ASP A 197 32.13 -11.11 15.96
C ASP A 197 31.78 -10.15 17.12
N GLY A 198 30.84 -10.56 17.99
CA GLY A 198 30.53 -9.87 19.24
C GLY A 198 29.43 -8.81 19.18
N GLY A 199 28.59 -8.81 18.14
CA GLY A 199 27.41 -7.94 18.05
C GLY A 199 27.69 -6.46 17.75
N THR A 200 28.95 -6.09 17.49
CA THR A 200 29.39 -4.72 17.22
C THR A 200 29.62 -4.47 15.73
N THR A 201 29.70 -3.20 15.32
CA THR A 201 30.23 -2.82 14.01
C THR A 201 31.75 -2.68 14.09
N ASN A 202 32.47 -3.59 13.43
CA ASN A 202 33.92 -3.60 13.32
C ASN A 202 34.33 -3.17 11.91
N THR A 203 35.47 -2.52 11.75
CA THR A 203 35.95 -1.99 10.46
C THR A 203 37.37 -2.47 10.16
N PHE A 204 37.61 -2.95 8.94
CA PHE A 204 38.95 -3.12 8.38
C PHE A 204 39.20 -2.03 7.34
N LYS A 205 40.24 -1.22 7.53
CA LYS A 205 40.73 -0.20 6.61
C LYS A 205 42.01 -0.67 5.94
N GLY A 206 42.05 -0.57 4.61
CA GLY A 206 43.18 -1.04 3.79
C GLY A 206 42.73 -1.93 2.64
N SER A 207 43.62 -2.17 1.68
CA SER A 207 43.33 -3.08 0.56
C SER A 207 43.18 -4.52 1.06
N VAL A 208 42.14 -5.23 0.60
CA VAL A 208 41.97 -6.66 0.82
C VAL A 208 42.26 -7.39 -0.49
N VAL A 209 43.36 -8.11 -0.54
CA VAL A 209 43.80 -8.85 -1.73
C VAL A 209 43.41 -10.32 -1.57
N LEU A 210 42.42 -10.75 -2.35
CA LEU A 210 42.02 -12.15 -2.46
C LEU A 210 43.09 -12.91 -3.26
N MET A 211 43.74 -13.86 -2.59
CA MET A 211 44.82 -14.65 -3.16
C MET A 211 44.26 -15.90 -3.86
N ALA A 212 44.98 -16.41 -4.87
CA ALA A 212 44.60 -17.62 -5.57
C ALA A 212 44.84 -18.86 -4.70
N GLY A 213 43.77 -19.41 -4.11
CA GLY A 213 43.76 -20.65 -3.33
C GLY A 213 42.81 -21.70 -3.92
N ASN A 214 43.14 -22.98 -3.73
CA ASN A 214 42.25 -24.08 -4.11
C ASN A 214 40.97 -24.05 -3.25
N GLY A 215 39.84 -23.71 -3.86
CA GLY A 215 38.55 -23.67 -3.17
C GLY A 215 38.17 -22.30 -2.60
N GLY A 216 38.67 -21.20 -3.17
CA GLY A 216 38.20 -19.84 -2.91
C GLY A 216 38.76 -19.16 -1.65
N VAL A 217 38.12 -18.05 -1.28
CA VAL A 217 38.47 -17.20 -0.13
C VAL A 217 37.19 -16.79 0.60
N ALA A 218 37.21 -16.63 1.92
CA ALA A 218 36.02 -16.31 2.72
C ALA A 218 36.16 -15.03 3.56
N LEU A 219 35.08 -14.25 3.61
CA LEU A 219 34.84 -13.16 4.56
C LEU A 219 33.63 -13.51 5.44
N GLY A 220 33.57 -12.96 6.66
CA GLY A 220 32.47 -13.25 7.59
C GLY A 220 32.02 -12.09 8.48
N ALA A 221 30.76 -12.08 8.90
CA ALA A 221 30.26 -11.20 9.94
C ALA A 221 29.25 -11.94 10.83
N GLY A 222 29.47 -11.95 12.15
CA GLY A 222 28.61 -12.61 13.12
C GLY A 222 28.72 -14.13 13.09
N PHE A 223 29.61 -14.70 13.91
CA PHE A 223 29.80 -16.14 13.93
C PHE A 223 28.68 -16.83 14.72
N GLY A 224 27.76 -17.49 14.03
CA GLY A 224 26.57 -18.10 14.62
C GLY A 224 25.41 -17.12 14.82
N ALA A 225 24.19 -17.64 15.01
CA ALA A 225 22.96 -16.85 15.03
C ALA A 225 22.86 -15.82 16.18
N ALA A 226 23.57 -16.03 17.30
CA ALA A 226 23.59 -15.08 18.43
C ALA A 226 24.24 -13.74 18.08
N ASN A 227 25.02 -13.69 17.00
CA ASN A 227 25.84 -12.54 16.61
C ASN A 227 25.30 -11.79 15.38
N ALA A 228 24.00 -11.94 15.04
CA ALA A 228 23.39 -11.35 13.84
C ALA A 228 23.41 -9.81 13.78
N SER A 229 23.60 -9.12 14.92
CA SER A 229 23.80 -7.65 14.95
C SER A 229 25.22 -7.22 14.57
N THR A 230 26.16 -8.16 14.41
CA THR A 230 27.55 -7.87 14.05
C THR A 230 27.64 -7.33 12.63
N ARG A 231 28.48 -6.32 12.43
CA ARG A 231 28.83 -5.82 11.11
C ARG A 231 30.34 -5.82 10.91
N LEU A 232 30.80 -6.27 9.74
CA LEU A 232 32.16 -6.07 9.26
C LEU A 232 32.12 -5.08 8.10
N VAL A 233 32.75 -3.92 8.27
CA VAL A 233 32.90 -2.92 7.22
C VAL A 233 34.28 -3.08 6.57
N ILE A 234 34.30 -3.34 5.26
CA ILE A 234 35.53 -3.30 4.46
C ILE A 234 35.66 -1.90 3.86
N ASP A 235 36.43 -1.06 4.53
CA ASP A 235 36.72 0.33 4.18
C ASP A 235 38.05 0.42 3.42
N GLY A 236 38.08 -0.29 2.30
CA GLY A 236 39.15 -0.34 1.31
C GLY A 236 38.69 -1.05 0.04
N VAL A 237 39.57 -1.20 -0.94
CA VAL A 237 39.28 -1.93 -2.20
C VAL A 237 39.54 -3.42 -1.98
N ILE A 238 38.57 -4.25 -2.37
CA ILE A 238 38.74 -5.70 -2.48
C ILE A 238 39.22 -6.02 -3.90
N SER A 239 40.35 -6.70 -4.02
CA SER A 239 41.07 -6.93 -5.29
C SER A 239 41.66 -8.34 -5.34
N GLY A 240 42.36 -8.69 -6.43
CA GLY A 240 43.03 -9.98 -6.58
C GLY A 240 42.19 -11.03 -7.31
N ALA A 241 42.74 -12.24 -7.45
CA ALA A 241 42.16 -13.30 -8.27
C ALA A 241 41.89 -14.55 -7.42
N THR A 242 40.62 -14.82 -7.16
CA THR A 242 40.13 -16.05 -6.53
C THR A 242 39.18 -16.77 -7.49
N SER A 243 38.89 -18.06 -7.25
CA SER A 243 37.76 -18.72 -7.93
C SER A 243 36.41 -18.23 -7.38
N THR A 244 36.36 -17.93 -6.07
CA THR A 244 35.13 -17.61 -5.34
C THR A 244 35.46 -16.80 -4.09
N LEU A 245 34.65 -15.77 -3.82
CA LEU A 245 34.56 -15.06 -2.55
C LEU A 245 33.31 -15.52 -1.80
N PHE A 246 33.49 -16.25 -0.70
CA PHE A 246 32.40 -16.71 0.16
C PHE A 246 32.04 -15.67 1.22
N ILE A 247 30.74 -15.48 1.43
CA ILE A 247 30.17 -14.55 2.42
C ILE A 247 29.46 -15.36 3.52
N ASN A 248 30.11 -15.49 4.67
CA ASN A 248 29.67 -16.32 5.80
C ASN A 248 29.14 -15.47 6.98
N GLY A 249 28.47 -16.12 7.94
CA GLY A 249 28.02 -15.53 9.20
C GLY A 249 26.64 -14.87 9.12
N SER A 250 26.01 -14.75 10.29
CA SER A 250 24.62 -14.28 10.45
C SER A 250 24.42 -12.76 10.40
N GLY A 251 25.52 -12.01 10.28
CA GLY A 251 25.57 -10.55 10.36
C GLY A 251 25.59 -9.85 9.01
N THR A 252 26.05 -8.59 9.02
CA THR A 252 26.22 -7.76 7.81
C THR A 252 27.69 -7.61 7.44
N LEU A 253 28.07 -8.03 6.23
CA LEU A 253 29.32 -7.64 5.59
C LEU A 253 29.04 -6.43 4.69
N GLU A 254 29.79 -5.34 4.84
CA GLU A 254 29.60 -4.09 4.09
C GLU A 254 30.81 -3.81 3.18
N PHE A 255 30.56 -3.71 1.86
CA PHE A 255 31.55 -3.27 0.87
C PHE A 255 31.32 -1.80 0.53
N LYS A 256 32.25 -0.93 0.95
CA LYS A 256 32.14 0.52 0.77
C LYS A 256 32.54 1.03 -0.60
N ASN A 257 33.51 0.39 -1.25
CA ASN A 257 34.18 0.93 -2.43
C ASN A 257 33.82 0.15 -3.69
N ASP A 258 34.15 0.72 -4.85
CA ASP A 258 34.29 -0.04 -6.08
C ASP A 258 35.42 -1.07 -5.91
N ASN A 259 35.12 -2.32 -6.25
CA ASN A 259 35.99 -3.47 -6.05
C ASN A 259 36.47 -4.03 -7.39
N THR A 260 37.63 -4.68 -7.38
CA THR A 260 38.33 -5.15 -8.58
C THR A 260 38.77 -6.61 -8.50
N TYR A 261 38.25 -7.37 -7.54
CA TYR A 261 38.50 -8.81 -7.48
C TYR A 261 37.82 -9.53 -8.64
N THR A 262 38.42 -10.61 -9.10
CA THR A 262 37.79 -11.55 -10.05
C THR A 262 37.38 -12.82 -9.32
N GLY A 263 36.29 -13.45 -9.77
CA GLY A 263 35.75 -14.69 -9.19
C GLY A 263 34.40 -14.49 -8.52
N GLN A 264 33.64 -15.58 -8.41
CA GLN A 264 32.21 -15.55 -8.04
C GLN A 264 31.97 -15.06 -6.62
N THR A 265 30.95 -14.24 -6.41
CA THR A 265 30.51 -13.85 -5.05
C THR A 265 29.46 -14.87 -4.58
N ASN A 266 29.66 -15.53 -3.44
CA ASN A 266 28.77 -16.60 -2.99
C ASN A 266 28.34 -16.41 -1.53
N LEU A 267 27.10 -15.96 -1.34
CA LEU A 267 26.44 -15.89 -0.05
C LEU A 267 25.88 -17.28 0.27
N ASN A 268 26.68 -18.09 0.96
CA ASN A 268 26.34 -19.48 1.26
C ASN A 268 25.50 -19.66 2.54
N GLY A 269 25.48 -18.68 3.46
CA GLY A 269 24.74 -18.76 4.74
C GLY A 269 25.40 -19.67 5.79
N ASN A 270 26.68 -19.98 5.63
CA ASN A 270 27.43 -20.75 6.62
C ASN A 270 27.46 -20.01 7.96
N GLN A 271 27.05 -20.69 9.04
CA GLN A 271 26.86 -20.11 10.39
C GLN A 271 25.67 -19.14 10.55
N GLY A 272 24.77 -19.07 9.58
CA GLY A 272 23.49 -18.34 9.67
C GLY A 272 23.21 -17.46 8.44
N PRO A 273 22.01 -16.85 8.37
CA PRO A 273 21.62 -16.03 7.23
C PRO A 273 22.51 -14.79 7.04
N SER A 274 23.26 -14.71 5.94
CA SER A 274 24.20 -13.62 5.65
C SER A 274 23.53 -12.42 4.99
N THR A 275 23.89 -11.20 5.41
CA THR A 275 23.65 -9.97 4.63
C THR A 275 24.95 -9.48 3.99
N LEU A 276 24.95 -9.27 2.67
CA LEU A 276 26.00 -8.51 1.98
C LEU A 276 25.45 -7.14 1.59
N GLN A 277 25.96 -6.07 2.20
CA GLN A 277 25.60 -4.70 1.87
C GLN A 277 26.60 -4.11 0.86
N ILE A 278 26.08 -3.58 -0.25
CA ILE A 278 26.85 -2.95 -1.32
C ILE A 278 26.55 -1.44 -1.34
N ASN A 279 27.59 -0.62 -1.13
CA ASN A 279 27.48 0.86 -1.10
C ASN A 279 28.08 1.53 -2.35
N SER A 280 28.50 0.78 -3.38
CA SER A 280 29.07 1.35 -4.61
C SER A 280 28.71 0.56 -5.87
N LYS A 281 28.70 1.27 -7.02
CA LYS A 281 28.26 0.77 -8.33
C LYS A 281 29.01 -0.47 -8.82
N SER A 282 30.30 -0.59 -8.51
CA SER A 282 31.17 -1.71 -8.89
C SER A 282 31.60 -2.53 -7.67
N GLY A 283 30.75 -2.61 -6.64
CA GLY A 283 31.08 -3.27 -5.37
C GLY A 283 31.21 -4.80 -5.44
N LEU A 284 30.78 -5.46 -6.51
CA LEU A 284 30.77 -6.94 -6.65
C LEU A 284 31.92 -7.51 -7.49
N GLY A 285 32.97 -6.72 -7.79
CA GLY A 285 34.17 -7.18 -8.48
C GLY A 285 34.29 -6.74 -9.94
N ALA A 286 35.18 -7.39 -10.69
CA ALA A 286 35.58 -7.02 -12.04
C ALA A 286 35.50 -8.16 -13.08
N GLY A 287 35.13 -7.74 -14.29
CA GLY A 287 34.82 -8.51 -15.50
C GLY A 287 35.57 -9.81 -15.77
N GLY A 288 34.80 -10.90 -15.88
CA GLY A 288 35.24 -12.16 -16.44
C GLY A 288 34.28 -13.31 -16.13
N ALA A 289 34.77 -14.53 -16.28
CA ALA A 289 34.17 -15.68 -15.61
C ALA A 289 34.34 -15.49 -14.09
N GLY A 290 33.24 -15.34 -13.36
CA GLY A 290 33.27 -14.84 -11.98
C GLY A 290 32.34 -13.66 -11.69
N ASN A 291 31.78 -12.97 -12.68
CA ASN A 291 30.77 -11.91 -12.48
C ASN A 291 29.37 -12.51 -12.20
N GLU A 292 29.34 -13.41 -11.23
CA GLU A 292 28.15 -14.11 -10.78
C GLU A 292 28.04 -14.05 -9.26
N THR A 293 26.93 -13.49 -8.77
CA THR A 293 26.56 -13.44 -7.36
C THR A 293 25.50 -14.50 -7.07
N PHE A 294 25.88 -15.50 -6.28
CA PHE A 294 25.00 -16.57 -5.80
C PHE A 294 24.46 -16.24 -4.42
N ILE A 295 23.14 -16.28 -4.26
CA ILE A 295 22.44 -15.97 -3.02
C ILE A 295 21.69 -17.23 -2.57
N SER A 296 22.28 -17.99 -1.64
CA SER A 296 21.64 -19.16 -1.04
C SER A 296 20.38 -18.80 -0.24
N SER A 297 19.51 -19.79 -0.01
CA SER A 297 18.23 -19.57 0.68
C SER A 297 18.43 -18.92 2.04
N GLY A 298 17.61 -17.90 2.31
CA GLY A 298 17.68 -17.10 3.53
C GLY A 298 18.68 -15.92 3.51
N ASN A 299 19.58 -15.82 2.52
CA ASN A 299 20.57 -14.73 2.46
C ASN A 299 20.09 -13.53 1.63
N THR A 300 20.64 -12.33 1.90
CA THR A 300 20.25 -11.09 1.20
C THR A 300 21.46 -10.29 0.73
N VAL A 301 21.42 -9.84 -0.52
CA VAL A 301 22.23 -8.70 -1.01
C VAL A 301 21.41 -7.43 -0.83
N LEU A 302 21.95 -6.50 -0.04
CA LEU A 302 21.35 -5.21 0.28
C LEU A 302 22.05 -4.09 -0.50
N LEU A 303 21.35 -3.53 -1.49
CA LEU A 303 21.84 -2.44 -2.31
C LEU A 303 21.58 -1.10 -1.59
N ASN A 304 22.63 -0.30 -1.41
CA ASN A 304 22.58 0.94 -0.63
C ASN A 304 23.45 2.04 -1.29
N PHE A 305 23.22 2.26 -2.59
CA PHE A 305 23.84 3.31 -3.39
C PHE A 305 22.86 3.76 -4.48
N THR A 306 23.21 4.76 -5.28
CA THR A 306 22.42 5.19 -6.44
C THR A 306 23.26 5.12 -7.73
N GLY A 307 22.69 4.56 -8.80
CA GLY A 307 23.37 4.33 -10.08
C GLY A 307 23.16 2.91 -10.63
N THR A 308 23.92 2.54 -11.68
CA THR A 308 23.85 1.19 -12.26
C THR A 308 24.87 0.26 -11.62
N LEU A 309 24.45 -0.94 -11.21
CA LEU A 309 25.32 -1.99 -10.69
C LEU A 309 26.08 -2.67 -11.85
N GLN A 310 27.35 -2.33 -12.01
CA GLN A 310 28.22 -2.83 -13.06
C GLN A 310 29.69 -2.62 -12.68
N ASP A 311 30.59 -3.44 -13.23
CA ASP A 311 32.02 -3.28 -12.99
C ASP A 311 32.61 -2.02 -13.67
N ALA A 312 33.92 -1.80 -13.51
CA ALA A 312 34.63 -0.69 -14.15
C ALA A 312 34.72 -0.79 -15.70
N GLY A 313 34.47 -1.96 -16.29
CA GLY A 313 34.36 -2.21 -17.73
C GLY A 313 32.92 -2.09 -18.27
N ASN A 314 31.95 -1.79 -17.41
CA ASN A 314 30.51 -1.80 -17.68
C ASN A 314 29.92 -3.21 -17.97
N THR A 315 30.57 -4.28 -17.48
CA THR A 315 29.99 -5.63 -17.46
C THR A 315 28.90 -5.70 -16.40
N ALA A 316 27.77 -6.27 -16.77
CA ALA A 316 26.63 -6.48 -15.88
C ALA A 316 26.85 -7.67 -14.93
N GLU A 317 26.60 -7.47 -13.63
CA GLU A 317 26.68 -8.53 -12.62
C GLU A 317 25.43 -9.43 -12.66
N LYS A 318 25.61 -10.75 -12.77
CA LYS A 318 24.50 -11.71 -12.82
C LYS A 318 24.15 -12.20 -11.42
N PHE A 319 22.88 -12.42 -11.15
CA PHE A 319 22.42 -12.93 -9.86
C PHE A 319 21.75 -14.30 -9.96
N PHE A 320 22.04 -15.18 -9.01
CA PHE A 320 21.42 -16.49 -8.88
C PHE A 320 20.76 -16.62 -7.50
N LEU A 321 19.43 -16.58 -7.46
CA LEU A 321 18.63 -16.50 -6.23
C LEU A 321 18.06 -17.88 -5.84
N ALA A 322 18.33 -18.31 -4.61
CA ALA A 322 17.86 -19.57 -4.05
C ALA A 322 16.77 -19.43 -2.96
N GLY A 323 16.08 -18.28 -2.89
CA GLY A 323 14.99 -18.04 -1.94
C GLY A 323 14.61 -16.56 -1.82
N GLY A 324 13.86 -16.22 -0.75
CA GLY A 324 13.26 -14.90 -0.53
C GLY A 324 14.07 -13.94 0.35
N GLY A 325 15.30 -14.33 0.69
CA GLY A 325 16.19 -13.61 1.60
C GLY A 325 15.71 -13.53 3.04
N ILE A 326 16.41 -12.73 3.84
CA ILE A 326 16.20 -12.63 5.29
C ILE A 326 14.79 -12.11 5.57
N GLY A 327 14.03 -12.86 6.37
CA GLY A 327 12.66 -12.52 6.74
C GLY A 327 11.66 -12.47 5.58
N GLY A 328 12.03 -12.95 4.38
CA GLY A 328 11.23 -12.78 3.17
C GLY A 328 11.22 -11.36 2.61
N LEU A 329 12.13 -10.48 3.05
CA LEU A 329 12.20 -9.08 2.61
C LEU A 329 12.93 -8.88 1.28
N GLY A 330 13.42 -9.96 0.66
CA GLY A 330 14.11 -9.95 -0.63
C GLY A 330 15.50 -10.56 -0.55
N ALA A 331 15.80 -11.49 -1.47
CA ALA A 331 17.18 -11.98 -1.66
C ALA A 331 18.03 -10.93 -2.38
N LEU A 332 17.40 -10.17 -3.28
CA LEU A 332 17.90 -8.88 -3.77
C LEU A 332 17.01 -7.79 -3.19
N ARG A 333 17.58 -6.83 -2.46
CA ARG A 333 16.83 -5.84 -1.68
C ARG A 333 17.46 -4.45 -1.80
N LEU A 334 16.66 -3.41 -1.99
CA LEU A 334 17.11 -2.02 -1.97
C LEU A 334 16.79 -1.36 -0.63
N ASN A 335 17.80 -0.72 -0.03
CA ASN A 335 17.68 0.02 1.22
C ASN A 335 17.43 1.52 0.98
N GLY A 336 16.49 2.10 1.73
CA GLY A 336 16.21 3.54 1.74
C GLY A 336 15.79 4.14 0.40
N THR A 337 15.91 5.47 0.29
CA THR A 337 15.46 6.28 -0.85
C THR A 337 16.39 6.23 -2.08
N ASN A 338 17.10 5.13 -2.26
CA ASN A 338 18.10 4.97 -3.33
C ASN A 338 17.43 4.69 -4.69
N SER A 339 18.18 4.88 -5.79
CA SER A 339 17.75 4.44 -7.12
C SER A 339 18.84 3.59 -7.79
N VAL A 340 18.63 2.27 -7.89
CA VAL A 340 19.61 1.34 -8.48
C VAL A 340 19.07 0.66 -9.73
N THR A 341 19.90 0.59 -10.77
CA THR A 341 19.64 -0.26 -11.95
C THR A 341 20.52 -1.50 -11.91
N VAL A 342 19.92 -2.69 -12.06
CA VAL A 342 20.62 -3.97 -12.19
C VAL A 342 20.45 -4.49 -13.62
N PRO A 343 21.49 -4.40 -14.46
CA PRO A 343 21.41 -4.77 -15.87
C PRO A 343 21.65 -6.26 -16.15
N GLY A 344 22.15 -7.02 -15.18
CA GLY A 344 22.46 -8.44 -15.36
C GLY A 344 21.26 -9.36 -15.19
N THR A 345 21.38 -10.57 -15.72
CA THR A 345 20.37 -11.62 -15.62
C THR A 345 20.09 -11.98 -14.16
N ILE A 346 18.82 -12.10 -13.79
CA ILE A 346 18.36 -12.62 -12.50
C ILE A 346 17.83 -14.04 -12.72
N THR A 347 18.52 -15.05 -12.18
CA THR A 347 18.16 -16.46 -12.35
C THR A 347 17.65 -17.03 -11.03
N PHE A 348 16.42 -17.53 -10.99
CA PHE A 348 15.89 -18.29 -9.87
C PHE A 348 16.42 -19.74 -9.96
N ILE A 349 17.21 -20.21 -8.98
CA ILE A 349 17.92 -21.50 -9.03
C ILE A 349 17.39 -22.59 -8.07
N ALA A 350 16.90 -22.22 -6.89
CA ALA A 350 16.34 -23.12 -5.87
C ALA A 350 15.43 -22.33 -4.90
N GLY A 351 14.73 -23.01 -3.98
CA GLY A 351 14.01 -22.42 -2.82
C GLY A 351 12.90 -21.40 -3.11
N SER A 352 11.67 -21.68 -2.68
CA SER A 352 10.53 -20.75 -2.79
C SER A 352 10.27 -20.04 -1.44
N PRO A 353 9.82 -18.76 -1.43
CA PRO A 353 9.50 -17.88 -2.56
C PRO A 353 10.73 -17.11 -3.08
N TRP A 354 10.64 -16.50 -4.28
CA TRP A 354 11.70 -15.65 -4.85
C TRP A 354 11.33 -14.17 -4.74
N ASN A 355 11.77 -13.55 -3.65
CA ASN A 355 11.37 -12.19 -3.29
C ASN A 355 12.41 -11.17 -3.75
N ILE A 356 11.93 -10.04 -4.28
CA ILE A 356 12.72 -8.84 -4.57
C ILE A 356 12.09 -7.67 -3.79
N GLY A 357 12.90 -7.02 -2.96
CA GLY A 357 12.45 -6.02 -2.01
C GLY A 357 12.90 -4.60 -2.34
N VAL A 358 12.02 -3.63 -2.10
CA VAL A 358 12.35 -2.20 -2.16
C VAL A 358 11.72 -1.54 -0.93
N ASP A 359 12.55 -1.19 0.05
CA ASP A 359 12.06 -0.94 1.42
C ASP A 359 11.25 0.35 1.55
N ASP A 360 11.82 1.46 1.07
CA ASP A 360 11.29 2.81 1.21
C ASP A 360 10.42 3.20 0.01
N VAL A 361 9.33 3.93 0.23
CA VAL A 361 8.41 4.39 -0.82
C VAL A 361 9.09 5.23 -1.91
N ALA A 362 10.13 5.99 -1.57
CA ALA A 362 10.92 6.76 -2.52
C ALA A 362 12.05 5.94 -3.19
N GLY A 363 12.31 4.72 -2.72
CA GLY A 363 13.29 3.81 -3.29
C GLY A 363 12.83 3.25 -4.64
N THR A 364 13.77 3.13 -5.60
CA THR A 364 13.52 2.55 -6.92
C THR A 364 14.59 1.52 -7.30
N LEU A 365 14.19 0.27 -7.53
CA LEU A 365 15.04 -0.78 -8.08
C LEU A 365 14.59 -1.06 -9.52
N THR A 366 15.47 -0.88 -10.50
CA THR A 366 15.20 -1.18 -11.91
C THR A 366 15.95 -2.43 -12.33
N LEU A 367 15.24 -3.44 -12.82
CA LEU A 367 15.84 -4.64 -13.42
C LEU A 367 15.72 -4.52 -14.94
N THR A 368 16.83 -4.55 -15.68
CA THR A 368 16.81 -4.53 -17.16
C THR A 368 17.39 -5.78 -17.82
N GLY A 369 18.01 -6.65 -17.03
CA GLY A 369 18.40 -7.99 -17.47
C GLY A 369 17.22 -8.96 -17.47
N VAL A 370 17.36 -10.07 -18.19
CA VAL A 370 16.36 -11.15 -18.23
C VAL A 370 16.19 -11.76 -16.85
N ILE A 371 14.93 -11.99 -16.45
CA ILE A 371 14.54 -12.79 -15.29
C ILE A 371 14.20 -14.20 -15.79
N ASP A 372 14.93 -15.21 -15.31
CA ASP A 372 14.80 -16.60 -15.72
C ASP A 372 14.53 -17.53 -14.53
N SER A 373 13.80 -18.62 -14.76
CA SER A 373 13.59 -19.71 -13.79
C SER A 373 14.16 -21.06 -14.22
N GLN A 374 14.99 -21.09 -15.28
CA GLN A 374 15.62 -22.29 -15.84
C GLN A 374 14.60 -23.36 -16.26
N GLY A 375 13.44 -22.92 -16.77
CA GLY A 375 12.34 -23.82 -17.15
C GLY A 375 11.55 -24.43 -15.99
N VAL A 376 11.79 -23.99 -14.75
CA VAL A 376 11.04 -24.45 -13.55
C VAL A 376 9.90 -23.49 -13.23
N ASN A 377 8.77 -24.00 -12.74
CA ASN A 377 7.68 -23.16 -12.22
C ASN A 377 8.14 -22.42 -10.95
N ARG A 378 8.44 -21.12 -11.08
CA ARG A 378 8.98 -20.24 -10.02
C ARG A 378 8.40 -18.84 -10.15
N THR A 379 7.77 -18.37 -9.07
CA THR A 379 7.02 -17.11 -9.01
C THR A 379 7.92 -15.97 -8.53
N LEU A 380 7.96 -14.86 -9.27
CA LEU A 380 8.56 -13.61 -8.81
C LEU A 380 7.63 -12.94 -7.79
N THR A 381 8.14 -12.55 -6.61
CA THR A 381 7.36 -11.81 -5.61
C THR A 381 7.99 -10.45 -5.33
N LYS A 382 7.24 -9.36 -5.57
CA LYS A 382 7.61 -8.00 -5.16
C LYS A 382 7.14 -7.74 -3.72
N VAL A 383 8.05 -7.27 -2.87
CA VAL A 383 7.79 -6.86 -1.48
C VAL A 383 8.36 -5.46 -1.17
N GLY A 384 8.03 -4.91 0.00
CA GLY A 384 8.45 -3.57 0.45
C GLY A 384 7.68 -2.41 -0.21
N ALA A 385 7.71 -1.22 0.39
CA ALA A 385 6.84 -0.10 -0.02
C ALA A 385 7.27 0.60 -1.32
N GLY A 386 8.53 0.47 -1.73
CA GLY A 386 9.09 1.19 -2.87
C GLY A 386 8.77 0.60 -4.24
N THR A 387 9.39 1.17 -5.28
CA THR A 387 9.14 0.83 -6.68
C THR A 387 10.14 -0.21 -7.21
N LEU A 388 9.64 -1.32 -7.74
CA LEU A 388 10.38 -2.22 -8.62
C LEU A 388 9.98 -1.95 -10.06
N ILE A 389 10.93 -1.57 -10.90
CA ILE A 389 10.74 -1.40 -12.34
C ILE A 389 11.26 -2.66 -13.04
N ILE A 390 10.40 -3.30 -13.83
CA ILE A 390 10.79 -4.35 -14.79
C ILE A 390 10.95 -3.66 -16.15
N GLY A 391 12.20 -3.39 -16.54
CA GLY A 391 12.58 -2.69 -17.76
C GLY A 391 13.38 -3.59 -18.72
N GLY A 392 14.08 -2.97 -19.67
CA GLY A 392 14.84 -3.67 -20.72
C GLY A 392 13.98 -4.06 -21.93
N THR A 393 14.57 -4.78 -22.87
CA THR A 393 13.95 -5.10 -24.18
C THR A 393 13.80 -6.61 -24.44
N SER A 394 14.41 -7.45 -23.62
CA SER A 394 14.37 -8.92 -23.76
C SER A 394 13.23 -9.52 -22.95
N SER A 395 12.63 -10.59 -23.47
CA SER A 395 11.61 -11.38 -22.78
C SER A 395 12.15 -12.02 -21.51
N ASN A 396 11.35 -11.97 -20.45
CA ASN A 396 11.57 -12.75 -19.25
C ASN A 396 11.05 -14.18 -19.46
N THR A 397 11.73 -15.17 -18.88
CA THR A 397 11.51 -16.60 -19.12
C THR A 397 11.05 -17.38 -17.88
N TYR A 398 10.83 -16.69 -16.75
CA TYR A 398 10.30 -17.33 -15.55
C TYR A 398 8.85 -17.81 -15.73
N LEU A 399 8.54 -19.00 -15.19
CA LEU A 399 7.29 -19.71 -15.50
C LEU A 399 6.20 -19.63 -14.43
N GLY A 400 6.46 -19.11 -13.22
CA GLY A 400 5.52 -19.20 -12.10
C GLY A 400 4.64 -17.96 -11.88
N GLY A 401 4.58 -17.04 -12.83
CA GLY A 401 3.84 -15.79 -12.71
C GLY A 401 4.46 -14.83 -11.69
N THR A 402 3.70 -13.77 -11.36
CA THR A 402 4.20 -12.65 -10.55
C THR A 402 3.23 -12.34 -9.42
N ILE A 403 3.74 -12.07 -8.21
CA ILE A 403 2.95 -11.62 -7.06
C ILE A 403 3.42 -10.21 -6.67
N VAL A 404 2.49 -9.29 -6.45
CA VAL A 404 2.75 -7.95 -5.91
C VAL A 404 2.18 -7.88 -4.49
N ASN A 405 3.06 -8.02 -3.49
CA ASN A 405 2.73 -8.06 -2.06
C ASN A 405 3.01 -6.73 -1.32
N GLY A 406 3.35 -5.67 -2.05
CA GLY A 406 3.60 -4.35 -1.47
C GLY A 406 4.29 -3.39 -2.44
N GLY A 407 3.91 -2.12 -2.35
CA GLY A 407 4.48 -1.04 -3.16
C GLY A 407 4.22 -1.20 -4.65
N LEU A 408 4.98 -0.46 -5.45
CA LEU A 408 4.78 -0.37 -6.89
C LEU A 408 5.61 -1.42 -7.65
N LEU A 409 4.96 -2.21 -8.51
CA LEU A 409 5.58 -2.92 -9.62
C LEU A 409 5.27 -2.16 -10.92
N SER A 410 6.26 -1.49 -11.50
CA SER A 410 6.10 -0.78 -12.77
C SER A 410 6.69 -1.60 -13.93
N VAL A 411 5.85 -1.97 -14.89
CA VAL A 411 6.27 -2.71 -16.09
C VAL A 411 6.56 -1.72 -17.22
N GLN A 412 7.82 -1.67 -17.62
CA GLN A 412 8.36 -0.80 -18.67
C GLN A 412 9.15 -1.60 -19.73
N ASN A 413 9.31 -2.91 -19.53
CA ASN A 413 9.99 -3.82 -20.45
C ASN A 413 9.20 -3.95 -21.75
N THR A 414 9.85 -3.69 -22.89
CA THR A 414 9.20 -3.58 -24.21
C THR A 414 9.13 -4.91 -24.97
N SER A 415 9.38 -6.04 -24.31
CA SER A 415 9.32 -7.36 -24.93
C SER A 415 7.88 -7.91 -25.04
N VAL A 416 7.73 -9.07 -25.66
CA VAL A 416 6.45 -9.81 -25.74
C VAL A 416 6.13 -10.61 -24.47
N SER A 417 7.05 -10.67 -23.49
CA SER A 417 6.87 -11.43 -22.24
C SER A 417 7.54 -10.69 -21.07
N PRO A 418 7.09 -9.47 -20.74
CA PRO A 418 7.74 -8.65 -19.73
C PRO A 418 7.58 -9.21 -18.30
N LEU A 419 6.56 -10.04 -18.04
CA LEU A 419 6.34 -10.70 -16.74
C LEU A 419 6.35 -12.25 -16.86
N GLY A 420 7.22 -12.78 -17.71
CA GLY A 420 7.44 -14.23 -17.85
C GLY A 420 6.38 -14.91 -18.73
N LEU A 421 6.15 -16.21 -18.48
CA LEU A 421 5.20 -17.04 -19.22
C LEU A 421 3.79 -16.42 -19.25
N SER A 422 3.28 -16.12 -20.46
CA SER A 422 2.01 -15.40 -20.67
C SER A 422 0.76 -16.06 -20.10
N THR A 423 0.75 -17.38 -19.90
CA THR A 423 -0.37 -18.09 -19.26
C THR A 423 -0.35 -18.03 -17.73
N SER A 424 0.70 -17.48 -17.13
CA SER A 424 0.87 -17.40 -15.68
C SER A 424 0.38 -16.07 -15.12
N THR A 425 -0.35 -16.12 -14.02
CA THR A 425 -1.06 -14.96 -13.45
C THR A 425 -0.14 -13.91 -12.83
N VAL A 426 -0.53 -12.65 -12.95
CA VAL A 426 -0.04 -11.56 -12.08
C VAL A 426 -1.07 -11.35 -10.98
N THR A 427 -0.72 -11.70 -9.74
CA THR A 427 -1.59 -11.54 -8.56
C THR A 427 -1.21 -10.26 -7.83
N ILE A 428 -2.17 -9.37 -7.64
CA ILE A 428 -2.00 -8.10 -6.93
C ILE A 428 -2.73 -8.25 -5.59
N ASN A 429 -1.96 -8.31 -4.50
CA ASN A 429 -2.49 -8.43 -3.13
C ASN A 429 -2.61 -7.06 -2.45
N SER A 430 -3.23 -7.04 -1.27
CA SER A 430 -3.37 -5.85 -0.43
C SER A 430 -2.06 -5.07 -0.30
N THR A 431 -2.10 -3.75 -0.53
CA THR A 431 -0.94 -2.82 -0.57
C THR A 431 0.00 -2.94 -1.78
N GLY A 432 -0.27 -3.87 -2.71
CA GLY A 432 0.46 -3.99 -3.97
C GLY A 432 -0.18 -3.16 -5.10
N THR A 433 0.66 -2.54 -5.92
CA THR A 433 0.23 -1.81 -7.12
C THR A 433 0.94 -2.33 -8.37
N LEU A 434 0.19 -2.75 -9.39
CA LEU A 434 0.73 -3.00 -10.73
C LEU A 434 0.50 -1.76 -11.62
N HIS A 435 1.58 -1.15 -12.09
CA HIS A 435 1.55 -0.09 -13.09
C HIS A 435 2.07 -0.60 -14.43
N VAL A 436 1.25 -0.58 -15.48
CA VAL A 436 1.67 -0.92 -16.84
C VAL A 436 1.83 0.36 -17.66
N ALA A 437 3.07 0.65 -18.08
CA ALA A 437 3.39 1.88 -18.79
C ALA A 437 2.81 1.95 -20.21
N THR A 438 2.72 3.16 -20.75
CA THR A 438 2.18 3.44 -22.08
C THR A 438 2.87 2.61 -23.17
N GLY A 439 2.08 1.94 -24.02
CA GLY A 439 2.59 1.10 -25.11
C GLY A 439 3.13 -0.27 -24.71
N ILE A 440 3.22 -0.58 -23.41
CA ILE A 440 3.64 -1.91 -22.91
C ILE A 440 2.46 -2.87 -22.93
N VAL A 441 2.73 -4.12 -23.32
CA VAL A 441 1.76 -5.23 -23.33
C VAL A 441 2.19 -6.29 -22.33
N VAL A 442 1.41 -6.48 -21.27
CA VAL A 442 1.50 -7.60 -20.33
C VAL A 442 0.52 -8.68 -20.79
N PRO A 443 0.97 -9.79 -21.39
CA PRO A 443 0.09 -10.84 -21.89
C PRO A 443 -0.46 -11.76 -20.77
N ASN A 444 0.00 -11.55 -19.54
CA ASN A 444 -0.42 -12.31 -18.36
C ASN A 444 -1.84 -11.93 -17.91
N PRO A 445 -2.68 -12.89 -17.49
CA PRO A 445 -3.93 -12.59 -16.81
C PRO A 445 -3.65 -11.94 -15.45
N VAL A 446 -4.47 -10.96 -15.05
CA VAL A 446 -4.33 -10.23 -13.79
C VAL A 446 -5.40 -10.71 -12.82
N ALA A 447 -4.99 -11.16 -11.63
CA ALA A 447 -5.86 -11.39 -10.49
C ALA A 447 -5.72 -10.21 -9.51
N LEU A 448 -6.81 -9.48 -9.29
CA LEU A 448 -6.85 -8.31 -8.41
C LEU A 448 -7.59 -8.68 -7.12
N ASN A 449 -6.86 -8.75 -6.01
CA ASN A 449 -7.44 -9.04 -4.70
C ASN A 449 -7.77 -7.73 -3.95
N ALA A 450 -8.48 -7.86 -2.82
CA ALA A 450 -8.79 -6.75 -1.93
C ALA A 450 -7.56 -5.87 -1.63
N ASP A 451 -7.76 -4.56 -1.67
CA ASP A 451 -6.76 -3.50 -1.47
C ASP A 451 -5.51 -3.56 -2.39
N GLY A 452 -5.55 -4.37 -3.45
CA GLY A 452 -4.61 -4.28 -4.56
C GLY A 452 -4.99 -3.16 -5.53
N THR A 453 -4.04 -2.63 -6.31
CA THR A 453 -4.31 -1.62 -7.35
C THR A 453 -3.73 -2.02 -8.70
N LEU A 454 -4.55 -1.95 -9.75
CA LEU A 454 -4.12 -2.03 -11.15
C LEU A 454 -4.23 -0.64 -11.79
N GLN A 455 -3.14 -0.13 -12.35
CA GLN A 455 -3.10 1.20 -12.94
C GLN A 455 -2.21 1.32 -14.20
N GLY A 456 -2.25 2.49 -14.83
CA GLY A 456 -1.45 2.84 -16.00
C GLY A 456 -2.23 2.96 -17.30
N THR A 457 -1.49 3.06 -18.41
CA THR A 457 -2.06 3.23 -19.76
C THR A 457 -1.55 2.18 -20.75
N GLY A 458 -1.03 1.07 -20.24
CA GLY A 458 -0.61 -0.07 -21.03
C GLY A 458 -1.76 -1.01 -21.38
N THR A 459 -1.39 -2.19 -21.87
CA THR A 459 -2.32 -3.30 -22.11
C THR A 459 -2.02 -4.45 -21.15
N VAL A 460 -3.04 -4.96 -20.48
CA VAL A 460 -3.03 -6.27 -19.78
C VAL A 460 -3.90 -7.28 -20.55
N ASN A 461 -3.89 -8.55 -20.17
CA ASN A 461 -4.68 -9.56 -20.87
C ASN A 461 -6.18 -9.52 -20.51
N GLN A 462 -6.50 -10.03 -19.33
CA GLN A 462 -7.82 -10.01 -18.70
C GLN A 462 -7.64 -9.61 -17.24
N VAL A 463 -8.69 -9.10 -16.61
CA VAL A 463 -8.71 -8.80 -15.17
C VAL A 463 -9.80 -9.64 -14.53
N THR A 464 -9.45 -10.45 -13.52
CA THR A 464 -10.40 -11.09 -12.62
C THR A 464 -10.19 -10.48 -11.25
N SER A 465 -11.20 -9.84 -10.69
CA SER A 465 -11.11 -9.26 -9.34
C SER A 465 -11.90 -10.04 -8.29
N THR A 466 -11.52 -9.83 -7.03
CA THR A 466 -12.29 -10.17 -5.82
C THR A 466 -12.35 -8.98 -4.85
N GLY A 467 -12.06 -7.77 -5.35
CA GLY A 467 -11.74 -6.59 -4.55
C GLY A 467 -10.76 -5.65 -5.26
N GLY A 468 -10.29 -4.63 -4.55
CA GLY A 468 -9.20 -3.75 -4.98
C GLY A 468 -9.64 -2.58 -5.86
N THR A 469 -8.70 -1.95 -6.55
CA THR A 469 -8.94 -0.77 -7.41
C THR A 469 -8.37 -0.98 -8.81
N VAL A 470 -9.16 -0.65 -9.84
CA VAL A 470 -8.70 -0.42 -11.21
C VAL A 470 -8.75 1.07 -11.46
N SER A 471 -7.60 1.70 -11.69
CA SER A 471 -7.49 3.13 -12.00
C SER A 471 -6.68 3.29 -13.28
N PRO A 472 -7.33 3.41 -14.46
CA PRO A 472 -6.62 3.79 -15.67
C PRO A 472 -5.83 5.10 -15.44
N GLY A 473 -4.74 5.31 -16.19
CA GLY A 473 -3.91 6.50 -15.99
C GLY A 473 -2.91 6.41 -14.83
N LEU A 474 -2.37 7.57 -14.46
CA LEU A 474 -1.38 7.72 -13.38
C LEU A 474 -1.51 9.14 -12.78
N GLY A 475 -2.57 9.37 -12.00
CA GLY A 475 -2.90 10.71 -11.47
C GLY A 475 -3.30 11.70 -12.57
N GLY A 476 -4.07 11.22 -13.55
CA GLY A 476 -4.46 11.94 -14.75
C GLY A 476 -4.82 11.00 -15.90
N ILE A 477 -5.63 11.54 -16.81
CA ILE A 477 -6.33 10.85 -17.89
C ILE A 477 -5.47 9.84 -18.66
N GLY A 478 -5.91 8.58 -18.66
CA GLY A 478 -5.27 7.48 -19.37
C GLY A 478 -6.23 6.39 -19.88
N THR A 479 -5.72 5.52 -20.75
CA THR A 479 -6.48 4.37 -21.27
C THR A 479 -5.79 3.07 -20.87
N LEU A 480 -6.35 2.33 -19.92
CA LEU A 480 -5.92 0.98 -19.58
C LEU A 480 -6.66 -0.01 -20.47
N THR A 481 -5.91 -0.84 -21.20
CA THR A 481 -6.48 -1.73 -22.22
C THR A 481 -6.44 -3.20 -21.77
N LEU A 482 -7.51 -3.94 -22.03
CA LEU A 482 -7.56 -5.40 -21.98
C LEU A 482 -7.41 -5.95 -23.40
N SER A 483 -6.46 -6.85 -23.64
CA SER A 483 -6.30 -7.49 -24.95
C SER A 483 -7.35 -8.56 -25.21
N GLY A 484 -7.85 -9.20 -24.15
CA GLY A 484 -8.81 -10.30 -24.24
C GLY A 484 -8.23 -11.56 -24.88
N ALA A 485 -6.98 -11.90 -24.59
CA ALA A 485 -6.33 -13.12 -25.08
C ALA A 485 -6.52 -14.36 -24.17
N GLY A 486 -7.03 -14.20 -22.94
CA GLY A 486 -7.08 -15.25 -21.92
C GLY A 486 -8.48 -15.66 -21.39
N GLY A 487 -9.53 -14.96 -21.80
CA GLY A 487 -10.91 -15.22 -21.37
C GLY A 487 -11.62 -13.97 -20.83
N ASN A 488 -12.70 -14.18 -20.09
CA ASN A 488 -13.58 -13.12 -19.61
C ASN A 488 -12.92 -12.31 -18.48
N SER A 489 -13.31 -11.03 -18.37
CA SER A 489 -12.89 -10.15 -17.29
C SER A 489 -14.06 -9.81 -16.35
N THR A 490 -13.78 -9.64 -15.07
CA THR A 490 -14.76 -9.30 -14.03
C THR A 490 -14.25 -8.15 -13.18
N LEU A 491 -15.17 -7.29 -12.73
CA LEU A 491 -14.90 -6.24 -11.74
C LEU A 491 -15.52 -6.53 -10.36
N ASP A 492 -15.88 -7.79 -10.08
CA ASP A 492 -16.43 -8.23 -8.79
C ASP A 492 -15.59 -7.75 -7.58
N GLY A 493 -16.23 -7.00 -6.69
CA GLY A 493 -15.64 -6.31 -5.53
C GLY A 493 -14.69 -5.14 -5.85
N ALA A 494 -14.30 -4.93 -7.11
CA ALA A 494 -13.31 -3.94 -7.49
C ALA A 494 -13.92 -2.55 -7.70
N THR A 495 -13.24 -1.53 -7.20
CA THR A 495 -13.55 -0.13 -7.52
C THR A 495 -12.89 0.25 -8.85
N LEU A 496 -13.69 0.63 -9.85
CA LEU A 496 -13.21 1.39 -11.00
C LEU A 496 -13.15 2.87 -10.59
N ASN A 497 -11.94 3.43 -10.50
CA ASN A 497 -11.71 4.85 -10.24
C ASN A 497 -11.38 5.57 -11.55
N ILE A 498 -12.07 6.69 -11.79
CA ILE A 498 -12.04 7.43 -13.05
C ILE A 498 -11.72 8.92 -12.79
N ASP A 499 -10.67 9.43 -13.42
CA ASP A 499 -10.43 10.86 -13.59
C ASP A 499 -11.24 11.41 -14.80
N LEU A 500 -11.85 12.60 -14.65
CA LEU A 500 -12.56 13.36 -15.70
C LEU A 500 -11.97 14.77 -15.87
N THR A 501 -12.05 15.35 -17.07
CA THR A 501 -11.77 16.79 -17.28
C THR A 501 -12.87 17.53 -18.04
N SER A 502 -13.05 18.81 -17.69
CA SER A 502 -14.04 19.72 -18.34
C SER A 502 -13.83 19.96 -19.84
N THR A 503 -12.69 19.54 -20.40
CA THR A 503 -12.49 19.34 -21.85
C THR A 503 -12.73 17.86 -22.15
N PRO A 504 -13.95 17.41 -22.49
CA PRO A 504 -14.51 16.09 -22.12
C PRO A 504 -13.63 14.90 -22.50
N THR A 505 -12.68 14.62 -21.62
CA THR A 505 -11.77 13.48 -21.62
C THR A 505 -11.86 12.81 -20.26
N THR A 506 -11.61 11.52 -20.26
CA THR A 506 -11.89 10.62 -19.15
C THR A 506 -10.86 9.51 -19.17
N ASP A 507 -10.55 8.97 -18.00
CA ASP A 507 -10.01 7.63 -17.93
C ASP A 507 -10.91 6.66 -18.69
N LEU A 508 -10.27 5.75 -19.41
CA LEU A 508 -10.95 4.77 -20.25
C LEU A 508 -10.44 3.36 -19.91
N PHE A 509 -11.33 2.53 -19.39
CA PHE A 509 -11.09 1.09 -19.27
C PHE A 509 -11.57 0.40 -20.56
N LYS A 510 -10.62 0.06 -21.42
CA LYS A 510 -10.88 -0.40 -22.79
C LYS A 510 -10.75 -1.91 -22.93
N ASN A 511 -11.84 -2.61 -23.15
CA ASN A 511 -11.82 -4.05 -23.45
C ASN A 511 -11.89 -4.31 -24.96
N ASN A 512 -10.86 -4.94 -25.55
CA ASN A 512 -10.78 -5.12 -27.00
C ASN A 512 -11.44 -6.38 -27.56
N SER A 513 -11.73 -7.43 -26.77
CA SER A 513 -12.17 -8.73 -27.36
C SER A 513 -13.25 -9.49 -26.59
N ASN A 514 -12.98 -9.98 -25.38
CA ASN A 514 -13.86 -10.95 -24.68
C ASN A 514 -14.98 -10.25 -23.90
N ASP A 515 -15.72 -11.00 -23.07
CA ASP A 515 -16.75 -10.42 -22.22
C ASP A 515 -16.14 -9.65 -21.04
N LEU A 516 -16.77 -8.53 -20.69
CA LEU A 516 -16.54 -7.79 -19.46
C LEU A 516 -17.81 -7.86 -18.61
N ASN A 517 -17.71 -8.46 -17.42
CA ASN A 517 -18.78 -8.42 -16.42
C ASN A 517 -18.54 -7.31 -15.38
N LEU A 518 -19.57 -6.51 -15.13
CA LEU A 518 -19.51 -5.39 -14.18
C LEU A 518 -20.06 -5.73 -12.79
N ASP A 519 -20.79 -6.86 -12.64
CA ASP A 519 -21.44 -7.24 -11.38
C ASP A 519 -20.46 -7.24 -10.20
N GLY A 520 -20.92 -6.70 -9.06
CA GLY A 520 -20.13 -6.56 -7.84
C GLY A 520 -19.08 -5.43 -7.90
N GLY A 521 -18.85 -4.82 -9.06
CA GLY A 521 -17.93 -3.70 -9.20
C GLY A 521 -18.52 -2.39 -8.68
N ILE A 522 -17.67 -1.57 -8.08
CA ILE A 522 -18.01 -0.23 -7.58
C ILE A 522 -17.48 0.80 -8.58
N LEU A 523 -18.23 1.88 -8.84
CA LEU A 523 -17.77 2.98 -9.70
C LEU A 523 -17.53 4.24 -8.86
N THR A 524 -16.39 4.90 -9.09
CA THR A 524 -16.05 6.17 -8.46
C THR A 524 -15.50 7.16 -9.49
N VAL A 525 -15.88 8.42 -9.33
CA VAL A 525 -15.26 9.57 -10.01
C VAL A 525 -14.37 10.28 -9.00
N SER A 526 -13.11 10.50 -9.34
CA SER A 526 -12.08 10.99 -8.41
C SER A 526 -12.37 12.39 -7.87
N ALA A 527 -11.85 12.73 -6.70
CA ALA A 527 -12.01 14.06 -6.11
C ALA A 527 -11.32 15.19 -6.92
N THR A 528 -10.32 14.83 -7.74
CA THR A 528 -9.61 15.73 -8.65
C THR A 528 -10.31 15.93 -10.00
N SER A 529 -11.35 15.14 -10.29
CA SER A 529 -12.10 15.22 -11.54
C SER A 529 -12.79 16.58 -11.71
N THR A 530 -12.76 17.10 -12.94
CA THR A 530 -13.53 18.30 -13.31
C THR A 530 -14.48 17.99 -14.45
N SER A 531 -15.67 18.58 -14.42
CA SER A 531 -16.69 18.40 -15.44
C SER A 531 -17.70 19.55 -15.37
N SER A 532 -18.57 19.66 -16.37
CA SER A 532 -19.63 20.66 -16.46
C SER A 532 -20.97 20.02 -16.79
N LEU A 533 -22.06 20.64 -16.34
CA LEU A 533 -23.43 20.15 -16.51
C LEU A 533 -23.72 19.70 -17.95
N GLY A 534 -24.23 18.49 -18.11
CA GLY A 534 -24.59 17.89 -19.39
C GLY A 534 -23.42 17.34 -20.21
N GLN A 535 -22.18 17.40 -19.73
CA GLN A 535 -21.06 16.73 -20.40
C GLN A 535 -21.17 15.20 -20.30
N ILE A 536 -20.81 14.52 -21.38
CA ILE A 536 -20.87 13.06 -21.50
C ILE A 536 -19.45 12.49 -21.64
N PHE A 537 -19.11 11.55 -20.78
CA PHE A 537 -17.82 10.88 -20.70
C PHE A 537 -17.99 9.39 -21.03
N THR A 538 -17.09 8.80 -21.82
CA THR A 538 -17.12 7.34 -22.10
C THR A 538 -16.05 6.63 -21.29
N ILE A 539 -16.44 6.06 -20.15
CA ILE A 539 -15.52 5.47 -19.16
C ILE A 539 -15.11 4.03 -19.49
N ILE A 540 -15.95 3.32 -20.24
CA ILE A 540 -15.69 1.96 -20.73
C ILE A 540 -16.05 1.88 -22.22
N THR A 541 -15.21 1.19 -22.99
CA THR A 541 -15.56 0.65 -24.31
C THR A 541 -15.26 -0.84 -24.34
N SER A 542 -16.18 -1.67 -24.84
CA SER A 542 -16.03 -3.12 -24.96
C SER A 542 -16.29 -3.60 -26.39
N GLY A 543 -15.37 -4.39 -26.94
CA GLY A 543 -15.55 -5.11 -28.22
C GLY A 543 -16.44 -6.35 -28.07
N GLY A 544 -16.28 -7.11 -26.99
CA GLY A 544 -17.07 -8.32 -26.69
C GLY A 544 -18.41 -8.03 -26.02
N THR A 545 -18.92 -8.97 -25.22
CA THR A 545 -20.16 -8.75 -24.46
C THR A 545 -19.92 -7.81 -23.28
N LEU A 546 -20.95 -7.06 -22.88
CA LEU A 546 -20.94 -6.22 -21.68
C LEU A 546 -22.11 -6.66 -20.77
N THR A 547 -21.80 -7.41 -19.72
CA THR A 547 -22.77 -8.00 -18.80
C THR A 547 -22.73 -7.32 -17.43
N GLY A 548 -23.77 -7.54 -16.64
CA GLY A 548 -23.88 -7.00 -15.29
C GLY A 548 -24.07 -5.49 -15.20
N ILE A 549 -24.17 -4.97 -13.98
CA ILE A 549 -24.17 -3.53 -13.67
C ILE A 549 -23.14 -3.23 -12.59
N PHE A 550 -22.75 -1.96 -12.46
CA PHE A 550 -22.04 -1.54 -11.26
C PHE A 550 -23.00 -1.60 -10.07
N ASP A 551 -22.47 -1.85 -8.88
CA ASP A 551 -23.26 -2.07 -7.66
C ASP A 551 -24.22 -0.91 -7.41
N ASN A 552 -25.51 -1.24 -7.27
CA ASN A 552 -26.63 -0.30 -7.12
C ASN A 552 -26.80 0.76 -8.26
N LEU A 553 -26.15 0.58 -9.41
CA LEU A 553 -26.24 1.51 -10.56
C LEU A 553 -26.89 0.86 -11.79
N SER A 554 -28.23 0.86 -11.83
CA SER A 554 -29.00 0.43 -13.01
C SER A 554 -28.85 1.39 -14.20
N GLU A 555 -29.41 1.04 -15.37
CA GLU A 555 -29.51 1.97 -16.50
C GLU A 555 -30.21 3.28 -16.07
N GLY A 556 -29.60 4.43 -16.37
CA GLY A 556 -30.12 5.73 -15.99
C GLY A 556 -30.00 6.07 -14.50
N ALA A 557 -29.41 5.20 -13.66
CA ALA A 557 -29.15 5.51 -12.25
C ALA A 557 -28.18 6.69 -12.11
N THR A 558 -28.23 7.35 -10.96
CA THR A 558 -27.44 8.56 -10.67
C THR A 558 -26.69 8.39 -9.36
N PHE A 559 -25.45 8.88 -9.30
CA PHE A 559 -24.60 8.78 -8.11
C PHE A 559 -23.73 10.02 -7.93
N ALA A 560 -23.29 10.26 -6.69
CA ALA A 560 -22.35 11.33 -6.37
C ALA A 560 -20.90 10.87 -6.58
N GLY A 561 -20.14 11.61 -7.38
CA GLY A 561 -18.68 11.46 -7.46
C GLY A 561 -17.98 12.10 -6.26
N ALA A 562 -16.74 11.69 -5.98
CA ALA A 562 -15.94 12.24 -4.88
C ALA A 562 -15.56 13.72 -5.08
N ASN A 563 -15.80 14.28 -6.27
CA ASN A 563 -15.69 15.71 -6.56
C ASN A 563 -16.98 16.52 -6.25
N GLY A 564 -17.98 15.91 -5.59
CA GLY A 564 -19.22 16.58 -5.17
C GLY A 564 -20.23 16.82 -6.30
N ARG A 565 -20.04 16.18 -7.46
CA ARG A 565 -20.94 16.29 -8.63
C ARG A 565 -21.76 15.02 -8.80
N ALA A 566 -22.99 15.16 -9.29
CA ALA A 566 -23.84 14.03 -9.63
C ALA A 566 -23.60 13.56 -11.07
N TYR A 567 -23.58 12.25 -11.30
CA TYR A 567 -23.43 11.65 -12.64
C TYR A 567 -24.51 10.61 -12.87
N GLN A 568 -25.16 10.67 -14.04
CA GLN A 568 -26.02 9.60 -14.53
C GLN A 568 -25.22 8.60 -15.34
N ILE A 569 -25.43 7.30 -15.10
CA ILE A 569 -24.81 6.21 -15.86
C ILE A 569 -25.71 5.73 -17.00
N ASN A 570 -25.10 5.38 -18.14
CA ASN A 570 -25.77 4.77 -19.28
C ASN A 570 -24.94 3.61 -19.86
N TYR A 571 -25.59 2.48 -20.14
CA TYR A 571 -25.03 1.23 -20.66
C TYR A 571 -25.50 0.96 -22.10
N ASP A 572 -24.66 1.25 -23.08
CA ASP A 572 -24.88 0.79 -24.45
C ASP A 572 -24.36 -0.64 -24.61
N ARG A 573 -25.28 -1.61 -24.67
CA ARG A 573 -24.98 -3.04 -24.89
C ARG A 573 -25.30 -3.53 -26.31
N VAL A 574 -25.82 -2.66 -27.17
CA VAL A 574 -26.38 -3.02 -28.48
C VAL A 574 -25.45 -2.61 -29.62
N SER A 575 -24.73 -1.49 -29.48
CA SER A 575 -23.74 -1.04 -30.45
C SER A 575 -22.61 -2.06 -30.66
N ALA A 576 -21.99 -2.03 -31.84
CA ALA A 576 -20.87 -2.90 -32.18
C ALA A 576 -19.71 -2.78 -31.18
N THR A 577 -19.37 -1.53 -30.81
CA THR A 577 -18.58 -1.20 -29.61
C THR A 577 -19.54 -0.79 -28.51
N LYS A 578 -19.58 -1.56 -27.43
CA LYS A 578 -20.47 -1.38 -26.28
C LYS A 578 -19.82 -0.34 -25.37
N THR A 579 -20.59 0.48 -24.68
CA THR A 579 -20.02 1.58 -23.86
C THR A 579 -20.71 1.72 -22.52
N VAL A 580 -19.95 2.15 -21.53
CA VAL A 580 -20.51 2.77 -20.32
C VAL A 580 -20.17 4.25 -20.37
N LYS A 581 -21.19 5.09 -20.17
CA LYS A 581 -21.07 6.54 -20.22
C LYS A 581 -21.57 7.18 -18.94
N LEU A 582 -20.96 8.29 -18.57
CA LEU A 582 -21.39 9.17 -17.49
C LEU A 582 -21.86 10.50 -18.08
N THR A 583 -23.05 10.95 -17.68
CA THR A 583 -23.54 12.30 -17.98
C THR A 583 -23.55 13.13 -16.70
N ASP A 584 -22.83 14.25 -16.68
CA ASP A 584 -22.81 15.19 -15.56
C ASP A 584 -24.20 15.82 -15.34
N ARG A 585 -24.69 15.77 -14.10
CA ARG A 585 -26.02 16.27 -13.68
C ARG A 585 -25.96 17.51 -12.78
N GLY A 586 -24.77 18.04 -12.49
CA GLY A 586 -24.61 19.23 -11.65
C GLY A 586 -23.86 18.96 -10.35
N ALA A 587 -24.01 19.85 -9.37
CA ALA A 587 -23.68 19.54 -7.98
C ALA A 587 -24.74 18.56 -7.44
N ALA A 588 -24.35 17.65 -6.55
CA ALA A 588 -25.33 16.84 -5.82
C ALA A 588 -26.04 17.67 -4.73
N GLY A 589 -27.34 17.49 -4.55
CA GLY A 589 -28.19 18.28 -3.65
C GLY A 589 -28.55 19.65 -4.22
N GLY A 590 -28.78 19.78 -5.52
CA GLY A 590 -29.00 21.08 -6.17
C GLY A 590 -30.13 21.10 -7.20
N VAL A 591 -30.91 22.18 -7.20
CA VAL A 591 -31.92 22.45 -8.24
C VAL A 591 -31.38 23.37 -9.34
N THR A 592 -31.84 23.13 -10.56
CA THR A 592 -31.68 24.05 -11.69
C THR A 592 -32.94 24.90 -11.84
N ALA A 593 -32.81 26.22 -11.88
CA ALA A 593 -33.93 27.15 -12.04
C ALA A 593 -33.68 28.18 -13.17
N THR A 594 -34.65 28.33 -14.07
CA THR A 594 -34.55 29.19 -15.27
C THR A 594 -35.90 29.82 -15.65
N VAL A 595 -35.90 30.99 -16.28
CA VAL A 595 -37.14 31.61 -16.80
C VAL A 595 -37.25 31.36 -18.30
N THR A 596 -38.16 30.46 -18.68
CA THR A 596 -38.41 30.08 -20.08
C THR A 596 -39.81 30.55 -20.49
N ASN A 597 -39.93 31.29 -21.60
CA ASN A 597 -41.20 31.85 -22.08
C ASN A 597 -42.00 32.63 -21.01
N GLY A 598 -41.32 33.23 -20.02
CA GLY A 598 -41.94 33.95 -18.91
C GLY A 598 -42.54 33.07 -17.81
N GLN A 599 -42.37 31.76 -17.85
CA GLN A 599 -42.62 30.83 -16.75
C GLN A 599 -41.30 30.55 -16.03
N LEU A 600 -41.29 30.52 -14.69
CA LEU A 600 -40.15 30.00 -13.93
C LEU A 600 -40.22 28.48 -13.94
N VAL A 601 -39.19 27.82 -14.45
CA VAL A 601 -39.05 26.35 -14.48
C VAL A 601 -37.93 25.97 -13.54
N ILE A 602 -38.25 25.13 -12.56
CA ILE A 602 -37.33 24.58 -11.57
C ILE A 602 -37.33 23.06 -11.72
N VAL A 603 -36.14 22.47 -11.84
CA VAL A 603 -35.94 21.03 -11.93
C VAL A 603 -34.93 20.62 -10.85
N GLY A 604 -35.32 19.69 -9.98
CA GLY A 604 -34.45 19.12 -8.96
C GLY A 604 -33.46 18.10 -9.48
N ASP A 605 -32.65 17.58 -8.58
CA ASP A 605 -31.92 16.32 -8.77
C ASP A 605 -32.60 15.17 -8.01
N ILE A 606 -31.92 14.02 -7.89
CA ILE A 606 -32.43 12.79 -7.27
C ILE A 606 -32.02 12.63 -5.80
N THR A 607 -31.70 13.73 -5.13
CA THR A 607 -31.32 13.75 -3.72
C THR A 607 -32.14 14.81 -3.00
N ASP A 608 -32.43 14.64 -1.70
CA ASP A 608 -33.27 15.55 -0.90
C ASP A 608 -33.08 17.05 -1.26
N ASN A 609 -34.03 17.61 -2.01
CA ASN A 609 -34.07 19.00 -2.48
C ASN A 609 -35.09 19.77 -1.65
N SER A 610 -34.61 20.61 -0.75
CA SER A 610 -35.44 21.49 0.05
C SER A 610 -35.35 22.93 -0.49
N ILE A 611 -36.45 23.49 -1.01
CA ILE A 611 -36.50 24.83 -1.60
C ILE A 611 -37.69 25.66 -1.13
N GLN A 612 -37.50 26.98 -1.11
CA GLN A 612 -38.52 27.97 -0.80
C GLN A 612 -38.68 28.98 -1.95
N ILE A 613 -39.92 29.31 -2.32
CA ILE A 613 -40.24 30.23 -3.41
C ILE A 613 -41.16 31.34 -2.91
N GLY A 614 -40.71 32.60 -3.00
CA GLY A 614 -41.46 33.79 -2.60
C GLY A 614 -41.57 34.84 -3.71
N GLU A 615 -42.38 35.87 -3.49
CA GLU A 615 -42.45 37.04 -4.39
C GLU A 615 -41.18 37.91 -4.27
N GLY A 616 -40.65 38.36 -5.41
CA GLY A 616 -39.49 39.25 -5.43
C GLY A 616 -39.83 40.74 -5.24
N LEU A 617 -38.79 41.56 -5.07
CA LEU A 617 -38.93 43.00 -4.80
C LEU A 617 -39.47 43.84 -5.98
N THR A 618 -39.62 43.23 -7.16
CA THR A 618 -39.96 43.90 -8.42
C THR A 618 -41.20 43.25 -9.06
N ALA A 619 -41.91 44.01 -9.89
CA ALA A 619 -43.12 43.51 -10.51
C ALA A 619 -42.82 42.34 -11.48
N ASN A 620 -43.36 41.16 -11.17
CA ASN A 620 -43.12 39.90 -11.90
C ASN A 620 -41.72 39.30 -11.65
N SER A 621 -41.17 39.41 -10.44
CA SER A 621 -40.07 38.55 -10.00
C SER A 621 -40.50 37.56 -8.91
N LEU A 622 -39.77 36.45 -8.85
CA LEU A 622 -39.83 35.47 -7.76
C LEU A 622 -38.42 35.28 -7.19
N ILE A 623 -38.31 34.98 -5.90
CA ILE A 623 -37.07 34.56 -5.26
C ILE A 623 -37.17 33.05 -5.02
N VAL A 624 -36.13 32.32 -5.39
CA VAL A 624 -35.96 30.91 -5.00
C VAL A 624 -34.77 30.84 -4.06
N ALA A 625 -34.98 30.30 -2.87
CA ALA A 625 -33.96 30.04 -1.87
C ALA A 625 -33.84 28.54 -1.62
N GLY A 626 -32.61 28.05 -1.51
CA GLY A 626 -32.35 26.71 -1.04
C GLY A 626 -32.32 26.68 0.48
N ILE A 627 -32.93 25.66 1.07
CA ILE A 627 -32.93 25.38 2.50
C ILE A 627 -32.28 23.99 2.73
N ASN A 628 -31.92 23.65 3.96
CA ASN A 628 -31.22 22.41 4.32
C ASN A 628 -29.90 22.11 3.55
N GLY A 629 -29.30 23.11 2.89
CA GLY A 629 -28.07 22.96 2.11
C GLY A 629 -28.28 22.85 0.59
N THR A 630 -29.53 22.73 0.12
CA THR A 630 -29.83 22.73 -1.32
C THR A 630 -29.35 24.02 -1.98
N THR A 631 -28.83 23.93 -3.21
CA THR A 631 -28.40 25.12 -3.98
C THR A 631 -29.25 25.34 -5.22
N ILE A 632 -29.43 26.61 -5.60
CA ILE A 632 -30.17 27.06 -6.79
C ILE A 632 -29.14 27.53 -7.81
N ASN A 633 -28.93 26.79 -8.91
CA ASN A 633 -27.81 26.98 -9.85
C ASN A 633 -26.44 27.22 -9.15
N GLY A 634 -26.18 26.54 -8.03
CA GLY A 634 -24.95 26.69 -7.23
C GLY A 634 -24.88 27.90 -6.29
N GLN A 635 -25.99 28.62 -6.07
CA GLN A 635 -26.12 29.71 -5.09
C GLN A 635 -27.13 29.35 -4.00
N SER A 636 -27.00 29.91 -2.79
CA SER A 636 -27.99 29.66 -1.71
C SER A 636 -29.36 30.26 -2.00
N PHE A 637 -29.44 31.32 -2.81
CA PHE A 637 -30.70 31.87 -3.33
C PHE A 637 -30.47 32.67 -4.61
N MET A 638 -31.52 32.87 -5.40
CA MET A 638 -31.51 33.75 -6.57
C MET A 638 -32.86 34.45 -6.80
N THR A 639 -32.83 35.59 -7.47
CA THR A 639 -34.04 36.30 -7.93
C THR A 639 -34.23 36.11 -9.43
N PHE A 640 -35.44 35.72 -9.83
CA PHE A 640 -35.84 35.48 -11.20
C PHE A 640 -36.82 36.54 -11.69
N GLU A 641 -36.37 37.35 -12.64
CA GLU A 641 -37.14 38.45 -13.23
C GLU A 641 -38.03 38.00 -14.39
N LYS A 642 -39.07 38.79 -14.70
CA LYS A 642 -40.00 38.61 -15.84
C LYS A 642 -40.88 37.34 -15.80
N VAL A 643 -41.11 36.77 -14.62
CA VAL A 643 -42.01 35.64 -14.38
C VAL A 643 -43.48 36.10 -14.45
N LYS A 644 -44.10 35.94 -15.63
CA LYS A 644 -45.45 36.42 -15.95
C LYS A 644 -46.47 35.30 -16.16
N ASN A 645 -46.01 34.13 -16.59
CA ASN A 645 -46.85 33.07 -17.14
C ASN A 645 -47.03 31.86 -16.21
N GLY A 646 -46.25 31.77 -15.13
CA GLY A 646 -46.42 30.70 -14.16
C GLY A 646 -45.15 30.30 -13.41
N LEU A 647 -45.31 29.23 -12.66
CA LEU A 647 -44.26 28.45 -12.02
C LEU A 647 -44.44 26.98 -12.45
N SER A 648 -43.36 26.30 -12.79
CA SER A 648 -43.29 24.86 -12.93
C SER A 648 -42.18 24.36 -12.02
N VAL A 649 -42.51 23.52 -11.05
CA VAL A 649 -41.53 22.82 -10.21
C VAL A 649 -41.64 21.34 -10.52
N THR A 650 -40.49 20.71 -10.76
CA THR A 650 -40.36 19.25 -10.89
C THR A 650 -39.14 18.87 -10.07
N LEU A 651 -39.34 18.55 -8.80
CA LEU A 651 -38.32 17.84 -8.03
C LEU A 651 -38.47 16.33 -8.38
N LEU A 652 -37.41 15.54 -8.26
CA LEU A 652 -37.34 14.23 -8.94
C LEU A 652 -37.44 13.05 -7.98
N ALA A 653 -36.42 12.79 -7.18
CA ALA A 653 -36.40 11.66 -6.26
C ALA A 653 -35.58 12.04 -5.03
N GLY A 654 -35.75 11.28 -3.94
CA GLY A 654 -35.32 11.73 -2.62
C GLY A 654 -36.45 12.45 -1.89
N ARG A 655 -36.22 12.84 -0.63
CA ARG A 655 -37.29 13.46 0.20
C ARG A 655 -37.29 14.96 -0.01
N ASP A 656 -38.20 15.43 -0.83
CA ASP A 656 -38.24 16.81 -1.27
C ASP A 656 -39.15 17.70 -0.42
N LEU A 657 -38.77 18.96 -0.26
CA LEU A 657 -39.53 19.94 0.52
C LEU A 657 -39.72 21.21 -0.30
N LEU A 658 -40.95 21.45 -0.75
CA LEU A 658 -41.32 22.69 -1.44
C LEU A 658 -42.11 23.61 -0.51
N LYS A 659 -41.54 24.78 -0.22
CA LYS A 659 -42.24 25.88 0.45
C LYS A 659 -42.66 26.95 -0.56
N LEU A 660 -43.95 27.29 -0.60
CA LEU A 660 -44.47 28.42 -1.36
C LEU A 660 -44.93 29.52 -0.40
N GLY A 661 -44.33 30.71 -0.55
CA GLY A 661 -44.48 31.82 0.39
C GLY A 661 -43.41 31.81 1.50
N ASP A 662 -43.42 32.87 2.30
CA ASP A 662 -42.53 33.08 3.46
C ASP A 662 -43.28 33.04 4.80
N GLY A 663 -44.60 32.82 4.78
CA GLY A 663 -45.49 32.87 5.95
C GLY A 663 -45.68 34.25 6.58
N VAL A 664 -45.11 35.32 6.00
CA VAL A 664 -45.11 36.68 6.57
C VAL A 664 -45.66 37.70 5.57
N THR A 665 -45.21 37.64 4.32
CA THR A 665 -45.61 38.52 3.22
C THR A 665 -46.41 37.76 2.16
N ARG A 666 -47.51 38.36 1.71
CA ARG A 666 -48.47 37.65 0.87
C ARG A 666 -48.01 37.52 -0.59
N SER A 667 -47.36 36.40 -0.88
CA SER A 667 -46.74 36.10 -2.18
C SER A 667 -47.76 35.85 -3.30
N ASN A 668 -47.51 36.40 -4.49
CA ASN A 668 -48.46 36.39 -5.61
C ASN A 668 -47.95 35.63 -6.85
N PHE A 669 -48.40 34.40 -7.04
CA PHE A 669 -48.10 33.62 -8.25
C PHE A 669 -49.06 33.97 -9.39
N LYS A 670 -48.51 34.50 -10.48
CA LYS A 670 -49.22 34.89 -11.71
C LYS A 670 -49.09 33.78 -12.75
N GLY A 671 -50.17 33.55 -13.50
CA GLY A 671 -50.23 32.45 -14.46
C GLY A 671 -50.45 31.11 -13.76
N THR A 672 -50.15 30.01 -14.46
CA THR A 672 -50.40 28.65 -13.97
C THR A 672 -49.27 28.17 -13.07
N VAL A 673 -49.60 27.52 -11.96
CA VAL A 673 -48.63 26.85 -11.10
C VAL A 673 -48.81 25.34 -11.24
N THR A 674 -47.74 24.66 -11.64
CA THR A 674 -47.65 23.20 -11.67
C THR A 674 -46.49 22.75 -10.80
N VAL A 675 -46.77 21.85 -9.87
CA VAL A 675 -45.77 21.19 -9.00
C VAL A 675 -45.89 19.69 -9.22
N SER A 676 -44.74 19.06 -9.44
CA SER A 676 -44.51 17.61 -9.37
C SER A 676 -43.38 17.41 -8.37
N LEU A 677 -43.59 16.60 -7.32
CA LEU A 677 -42.52 16.26 -6.36
C LEU A 677 -41.93 14.86 -6.58
N ASP A 678 -42.70 13.94 -7.18
CA ASP A 678 -42.31 12.53 -7.31
C ASP A 678 -41.94 12.08 -8.74
N ALA A 679 -40.82 11.36 -8.83
CA ALA A 679 -40.46 10.39 -9.86
C ALA A 679 -39.72 9.14 -9.27
N GLY A 680 -39.71 8.96 -7.95
CA GLY A 680 -38.94 7.93 -7.21
C GLY A 680 -39.71 7.14 -6.13
N GLY A 681 -40.78 7.71 -5.55
CA GLY A 681 -41.65 7.09 -4.54
C GLY A 681 -41.21 7.29 -3.09
N GLU A 682 -40.39 8.30 -2.81
CA GLU A 682 -39.99 8.73 -1.47
C GLU A 682 -41.06 9.63 -0.77
N ASP A 683 -40.84 9.99 0.50
CA ASP A 683 -41.76 10.84 1.26
C ASP A 683 -41.46 12.34 1.07
N ASP A 684 -42.37 13.12 0.46
CA ASP A 684 -42.18 14.57 0.24
C ASP A 684 -43.11 15.45 1.09
N SER A 685 -42.83 16.75 1.06
CA SER A 685 -43.66 17.74 1.74
C SER A 685 -43.87 19.05 0.98
N LEU A 686 -45.12 19.53 1.01
CA LEU A 686 -45.57 20.77 0.41
C LEU A 686 -46.16 21.70 1.46
N ASP A 687 -45.52 22.85 1.67
CA ASP A 687 -45.95 23.90 2.59
C ASP A 687 -46.33 25.16 1.81
N ILE A 688 -47.58 25.60 1.93
CA ILE A 688 -48.10 26.78 1.24
C ILE A 688 -48.67 27.74 2.28
N ASN A 689 -47.99 28.87 2.51
CA ASN A 689 -48.38 29.79 3.57
C ASN A 689 -48.51 31.24 3.08
N ASN A 690 -49.70 31.83 3.26
CA ASN A 690 -50.01 33.22 2.89
C ASN A 690 -49.82 33.50 1.38
N VAL A 691 -50.35 32.62 0.52
CA VAL A 691 -50.11 32.65 -0.93
C VAL A 691 -51.37 33.00 -1.74
N ARG A 692 -51.22 33.72 -2.85
CA ARG A 692 -52.30 33.91 -3.85
C ARG A 692 -51.93 33.34 -5.21
N PHE A 693 -52.65 32.31 -5.64
CA PHE A 693 -52.60 31.75 -6.99
C PHE A 693 -53.61 32.46 -7.89
N LEU A 694 -53.13 33.17 -8.90
CA LEU A 694 -53.95 34.02 -9.77
C LEU A 694 -54.35 33.35 -11.10
N GLY A 695 -53.66 32.29 -11.49
CA GLY A 695 -54.09 31.34 -12.51
C GLY A 695 -54.62 30.05 -11.87
N ASP A 696 -54.42 28.95 -12.58
CA ASP A 696 -54.76 27.59 -12.16
C ASP A 696 -53.58 27.02 -11.36
N ALA A 697 -53.84 26.24 -10.31
CA ALA A 697 -52.82 25.65 -9.46
C ALA A 697 -53.03 24.13 -9.36
N SER A 698 -52.00 23.36 -9.71
CA SER A 698 -52.00 21.90 -9.65
C SER A 698 -50.76 21.44 -8.90
N PHE A 699 -50.97 20.62 -7.88
CA PHE A 699 -49.91 19.98 -7.10
C PHE A 699 -50.10 18.47 -7.22
N ASP A 700 -49.07 17.81 -7.71
CA ASP A 700 -48.97 16.36 -7.81
C ASP A 700 -47.77 15.94 -6.98
N LEU A 701 -48.02 15.20 -5.90
CA LEU A 701 -46.99 14.71 -5.00
C LEU A 701 -46.63 13.25 -5.31
N GLY A 702 -47.32 12.60 -6.26
CA GLY A 702 -47.09 11.19 -6.60
C GLY A 702 -47.07 10.26 -5.38
N ASN A 703 -46.26 9.21 -5.43
CA ASN A 703 -46.24 8.12 -4.45
C ASN A 703 -45.37 8.47 -3.23
N GLY A 704 -45.58 7.77 -2.11
CA GLY A 704 -44.89 8.01 -0.84
C GLY A 704 -45.84 8.47 0.26
N ASN A 705 -45.35 8.65 1.50
CA ASN A 705 -46.15 9.15 2.61
C ASN A 705 -46.11 10.69 2.62
N GLN A 706 -47.02 11.28 1.85
CA GLN A 706 -46.93 12.69 1.44
C GLN A 706 -47.53 13.63 2.50
N THR A 707 -46.84 14.74 2.82
CA THR A 707 -47.28 15.70 3.85
C THR A 707 -47.56 17.09 3.28
N VAL A 708 -48.82 17.51 3.25
CA VAL A 708 -49.27 18.81 2.73
C VAL A 708 -49.81 19.69 3.85
N SER A 709 -49.32 20.92 3.94
CA SER A 709 -49.91 21.97 4.78
C SER A 709 -50.20 23.22 3.95
N MET A 710 -51.44 23.70 3.95
CA MET A 710 -51.83 24.94 3.27
C MET A 710 -52.58 25.87 4.22
N VAL A 711 -52.00 27.05 4.47
CA VAL A 711 -52.53 28.07 5.39
C VAL A 711 -52.70 29.40 4.67
N ASP A 712 -53.87 30.02 4.82
CA ASP A 712 -54.21 31.33 4.23
C ASP A 712 -54.03 31.43 2.70
N ALA A 713 -54.11 30.30 1.97
CA ALA A 713 -53.94 30.27 0.53
C ALA A 713 -55.23 30.66 -0.22
N PHE A 714 -55.07 31.49 -1.25
CA PHE A 714 -56.15 31.98 -2.10
C PHE A 714 -55.99 31.48 -3.54
N PHE A 715 -56.98 30.75 -4.03
CA PHE A 715 -56.99 30.20 -5.38
C PHE A 715 -58.04 30.93 -6.22
N LYS A 716 -57.59 31.69 -7.23
CA LYS A 716 -58.49 32.51 -8.06
C LYS A 716 -59.26 31.67 -9.10
N LYS A 717 -58.64 30.62 -9.63
CA LYS A 717 -59.22 29.69 -10.60
C LYS A 717 -59.21 28.25 -10.06
N GLN A 718 -58.91 27.25 -10.89
CA GLN A 718 -58.88 25.84 -10.50
C GLN A 718 -57.77 25.56 -9.48
N PHE A 719 -58.09 24.67 -8.54
CA PHE A 719 -57.17 24.08 -7.59
C PHE A 719 -57.23 22.56 -7.72
N THR A 720 -56.10 21.92 -7.93
CA THR A 720 -55.97 20.46 -7.97
C THR A 720 -54.86 20.04 -7.01
N LEU A 721 -55.15 19.06 -6.16
CA LEU A 721 -54.17 18.37 -5.31
C LEU A 721 -54.30 16.87 -5.53
N LEU A 722 -53.19 16.22 -5.88
CA LEU A 722 -53.08 14.78 -6.09
C LEU A 722 -51.98 14.24 -5.16
N MET A 723 -52.32 13.24 -4.35
CA MET A 723 -51.47 12.66 -3.30
C MET A 723 -50.88 11.29 -3.66
N GLY A 724 -51.16 10.78 -4.88
CA GLY A 724 -50.70 9.49 -5.39
C GLY A 724 -50.97 8.30 -4.47
N ASN A 725 -49.97 7.46 -4.19
CA ASN A 725 -50.13 6.25 -3.40
C ASN A 725 -49.26 6.27 -2.14
N GLY A 726 -49.86 6.16 -0.95
CA GLY A 726 -49.15 6.04 0.33
C GLY A 726 -50.00 6.43 1.54
N THR A 727 -49.37 6.64 2.70
CA THR A 727 -50.08 7.09 3.92
C THR A 727 -49.91 8.59 4.07
N SER A 728 -50.81 9.39 3.49
CA SER A 728 -50.61 10.84 3.35
C SER A 728 -51.43 11.69 4.31
N GLN A 729 -50.91 12.86 4.70
CA GLN A 729 -51.61 13.85 5.51
C GLN A 729 -51.77 15.18 4.75
N VAL A 730 -52.97 15.76 4.80
CA VAL A 730 -53.31 17.02 4.13
C VAL A 730 -54.06 17.96 5.08
N ASP A 731 -53.41 19.03 5.51
CA ASP A 731 -54.00 20.05 6.40
C ASP A 731 -54.30 21.34 5.61
N LEU A 732 -55.58 21.67 5.37
CA LEU A 732 -56.01 22.88 4.66
C LEU A 732 -56.74 23.86 5.59
N THR A 733 -56.02 24.83 6.16
CA THR A 733 -56.56 25.83 7.11
C THR A 733 -56.78 27.23 6.49
N SER A 734 -57.94 27.84 6.73
CA SER A 734 -58.31 29.22 6.35
C SER A 734 -58.23 29.55 4.84
N ASN A 735 -58.30 28.54 3.97
CA ASN A 735 -58.08 28.70 2.54
C ASN A 735 -59.31 29.27 1.80
N GLN A 736 -59.11 29.93 0.65
CA GLN A 736 -60.19 30.50 -0.17
C GLN A 736 -60.08 30.11 -1.64
N VAL A 737 -60.89 29.14 -2.08
CA VAL A 737 -60.94 28.67 -3.48
C VAL A 737 -62.12 29.28 -4.24
N ARG A 738 -61.84 29.99 -5.34
CA ARG A 738 -62.85 30.67 -6.17
C ARG A 738 -63.24 29.92 -7.44
N GLY A 739 -62.37 29.08 -7.99
CA GLY A 739 -62.70 28.17 -9.09
C GLY A 739 -63.11 26.79 -8.57
N THR A 740 -63.16 25.81 -9.47
CA THR A 740 -63.41 24.41 -9.15
C THR A 740 -62.23 23.80 -8.38
N SER A 741 -62.49 22.72 -7.66
CA SER A 741 -61.46 22.05 -6.85
C SER A 741 -61.50 20.54 -7.03
N THR A 742 -60.34 19.92 -7.12
CA THR A 742 -60.18 18.45 -7.07
C THR A 742 -59.15 18.13 -6.00
N LEU A 743 -59.55 17.40 -4.97
CA LEU A 743 -58.68 16.81 -3.96
C LEU A 743 -58.72 15.29 -4.19
N ASN A 744 -57.60 14.69 -4.52
CA ASN A 744 -57.49 13.24 -4.71
C ASN A 744 -56.42 12.69 -3.76
N LEU A 745 -56.85 11.91 -2.77
CA LEU A 745 -56.00 11.29 -1.77
C LEU A 745 -55.29 10.04 -2.31
N GLY A 746 -55.86 9.41 -3.35
CA GLY A 746 -55.31 8.21 -3.99
C GLY A 746 -55.22 7.01 -3.04
N ASP A 747 -54.47 5.96 -3.40
CA ASP A 747 -54.46 4.71 -2.63
C ASP A 747 -53.57 4.78 -1.37
N GLY A 748 -53.91 4.01 -0.35
CA GLY A 748 -53.25 4.03 0.97
C GLY A 748 -54.08 4.76 2.04
N THR A 749 -53.55 4.89 3.26
CA THR A 749 -54.34 5.40 4.40
C THR A 749 -54.12 6.89 4.60
N ASN A 750 -55.06 7.72 4.15
CA ASN A 750 -54.88 9.17 4.12
C ASN A 750 -55.72 9.91 5.16
N SER A 751 -55.26 11.11 5.54
CA SER A 751 -56.00 12.06 6.37
C SER A 751 -56.10 13.41 5.67
N LEU A 752 -57.30 14.00 5.64
CA LEU A 752 -57.59 15.32 5.07
C LEU A 752 -58.38 16.17 6.06
N ASP A 753 -57.74 17.21 6.60
CA ASP A 753 -58.36 18.16 7.53
C ASP A 753 -58.66 19.48 6.80
N LEU A 754 -59.94 19.87 6.74
CA LEU A 754 -60.40 21.13 6.16
C LEU A 754 -60.91 22.07 7.27
N ILE A 755 -60.10 23.04 7.67
CA ILE A 755 -60.41 23.96 8.77
C ILE A 755 -60.63 25.37 8.22
N ASP A 756 -61.71 26.05 8.62
CA ASP A 756 -62.04 27.45 8.29
C ASP A 756 -62.06 27.80 6.77
N SER A 757 -62.10 26.79 5.90
CA SER A 757 -61.83 26.95 4.47
C SER A 757 -63.10 27.24 3.65
N GLN A 758 -62.97 27.96 2.54
CA GLN A 758 -64.11 28.39 1.70
C GLN A 758 -63.94 28.04 0.23
N PHE A 759 -64.78 27.11 -0.26
CA PHE A 759 -64.84 26.67 -1.66
C PHE A 759 -66.08 27.28 -2.34
N LYS A 760 -65.91 28.02 -3.45
CA LYS A 760 -67.01 28.80 -4.07
C LYS A 760 -67.66 28.16 -5.30
N LYS A 761 -67.07 27.12 -5.86
CA LYS A 761 -67.60 26.36 -7.00
C LYS A 761 -67.68 24.88 -6.62
N ASP A 762 -67.67 24.03 -7.62
CA ASP A 762 -67.78 22.59 -7.46
C ASP A 762 -66.45 22.05 -6.95
N THR A 763 -66.50 21.33 -5.84
CA THR A 763 -65.37 20.61 -5.27
C THR A 763 -65.65 19.11 -5.38
N GLN A 764 -64.66 18.39 -5.89
CA GLN A 764 -64.60 16.94 -5.87
C GLN A 764 -63.53 16.51 -4.89
N LEU A 765 -63.87 15.56 -4.02
CA LEU A 765 -62.97 14.88 -3.10
C LEU A 765 -63.02 13.39 -3.45
N VAL A 766 -61.87 12.79 -3.70
CA VAL A 766 -61.70 11.39 -4.09
C VAL A 766 -60.73 10.72 -3.12
N GLY A 767 -61.15 9.58 -2.57
CA GLY A 767 -60.34 8.67 -1.76
C GLY A 767 -59.83 7.45 -2.55
N GLY A 768 -59.16 6.54 -1.86
CA GLY A 768 -58.47 5.37 -2.42
C GLY A 768 -59.21 4.03 -2.28
N ASN A 769 -58.45 2.95 -2.30
CA ASN A 769 -58.91 1.59 -1.98
C ASN A 769 -58.54 1.15 -0.56
N ASN A 770 -58.26 2.10 0.32
CA ASN A 770 -57.79 1.92 1.68
C ASN A 770 -58.46 2.94 2.62
N VAL A 771 -58.27 2.77 3.94
CA VAL A 771 -58.94 3.59 4.97
C VAL A 771 -58.56 5.07 4.84
N ASP A 772 -59.50 5.91 4.44
CA ASP A 772 -59.34 7.36 4.40
C ASP A 772 -60.10 8.06 5.54
N THR A 773 -59.53 9.14 6.06
CA THR A 773 -60.15 10.04 7.05
C THR A 773 -60.29 11.44 6.48
N VAL A 774 -61.49 12.00 6.54
CA VAL A 774 -61.80 13.37 6.10
C VAL A 774 -62.46 14.11 7.26
N SER A 775 -61.81 15.14 7.79
CA SER A 775 -62.36 16.04 8.79
C SER A 775 -62.67 17.41 8.19
N MET A 776 -63.80 18.01 8.58
CA MET A 776 -64.19 19.36 8.17
C MET A 776 -64.68 20.18 9.37
N ASP A 777 -63.89 21.15 9.81
CA ASP A 777 -64.28 22.13 10.84
C ASP A 777 -64.52 23.50 10.20
N SER A 778 -65.69 24.09 10.45
CA SER A 778 -66.03 25.48 10.08
C SER A 778 -65.89 25.80 8.58
N THR A 779 -65.83 24.76 7.74
CA THR A 779 -65.54 24.84 6.31
C THR A 779 -66.82 25.04 5.48
N ARG A 780 -66.73 25.77 4.37
CA ARG A 780 -67.91 26.21 3.58
C ARG A 780 -67.79 25.93 2.09
N PHE A 781 -68.64 25.05 1.58
CA PHE A 781 -68.83 24.77 0.16
C PHE A 781 -70.06 25.52 -0.38
N LYS A 782 -69.87 26.58 -1.18
CA LYS A 782 -70.98 27.46 -1.62
C LYS A 782 -71.77 26.97 -2.83
N LYS A 783 -71.18 26.11 -3.68
CA LYS A 783 -71.89 25.46 -4.78
C LYS A 783 -72.11 23.99 -4.42
N SER A 784 -71.32 23.07 -4.96
CA SER A 784 -71.49 21.65 -4.65
C SER A 784 -70.21 20.96 -4.17
N LEU A 785 -70.42 19.96 -3.31
CA LEU A 785 -69.41 18.97 -2.93
C LEU A 785 -69.85 17.61 -3.50
N GLN A 786 -68.92 16.91 -4.13
CA GLN A 786 -69.01 15.48 -4.43
C GLN A 786 -67.86 14.79 -3.69
N MET A 787 -68.18 13.76 -2.91
CA MET A 787 -67.21 12.98 -2.15
C MET A 787 -67.34 11.49 -2.52
N LEU A 788 -66.24 10.89 -2.96
CA LEU A 788 -66.15 9.51 -3.45
C LEU A 788 -64.95 8.83 -2.77
N LEU A 789 -65.15 8.16 -1.64
CA LEU A 789 -64.05 7.51 -0.89
C LEU A 789 -63.68 6.10 -1.43
N ASN A 790 -64.51 5.57 -2.34
CA ASN A 790 -64.26 4.36 -3.14
C ASN A 790 -64.30 3.02 -2.38
N ASN A 791 -63.22 2.56 -1.75
CA ASN A 791 -63.22 1.33 -0.94
C ASN A 791 -62.34 1.50 0.30
N GLY A 792 -62.83 1.09 1.46
CA GLY A 792 -62.13 1.31 2.71
C GLY A 792 -63.06 1.10 3.91
N ASN A 793 -62.60 1.43 5.11
CA ASN A 793 -63.48 1.59 6.26
C ASN A 793 -63.37 3.05 6.66
N ASP A 794 -64.01 3.91 5.89
CA ASP A 794 -63.60 5.31 5.82
C ASP A 794 -64.29 6.17 6.87
N THR A 795 -63.68 7.27 7.27
CA THR A 795 -64.21 8.19 8.28
C THR A 795 -64.44 9.56 7.68
N PHE A 796 -65.66 10.08 7.80
CA PHE A 796 -66.00 11.46 7.47
C PHE A 796 -66.64 12.15 8.67
N ASP A 797 -66.00 13.22 9.15
CA ASP A 797 -66.49 14.09 10.23
C ASP A 797 -66.69 15.52 9.70
N ALA A 798 -67.82 16.15 10.03
CA ALA A 798 -68.12 17.52 9.63
C ALA A 798 -68.79 18.33 10.76
N ILE A 799 -67.98 19.16 11.42
CA ILE A 799 -68.33 20.04 12.53
C ILE A 799 -68.45 21.49 12.01
N ASP A 800 -69.52 22.19 12.41
CA ASP A 800 -69.83 23.60 12.09
C ASP A 800 -69.69 24.03 10.60
N SER A 801 -69.67 23.04 9.70
CA SER A 801 -69.42 23.20 8.27
C SER A 801 -70.72 23.41 7.47
N ILE A 802 -70.64 24.17 6.38
CA ILE A 802 -71.80 24.63 5.59
C ILE A 802 -71.71 24.18 4.14
N PHE A 803 -72.69 23.40 3.70
CA PHE A 803 -72.80 22.87 2.33
C PHE A 803 -73.96 23.53 1.57
N GLY A 804 -73.70 24.02 0.36
CA GLY A 804 -74.70 24.65 -0.51
C GLY A 804 -75.56 23.64 -1.28
N THR A 805 -74.94 22.60 -1.81
CA THR A 805 -75.59 21.45 -2.45
C THR A 805 -74.67 20.24 -2.31
N LEU A 806 -74.95 19.35 -1.36
CA LEU A 806 -74.23 18.09 -1.28
C LEU A 806 -74.77 17.16 -2.38
N THR A 807 -73.97 16.91 -3.41
CA THR A 807 -74.43 16.22 -4.64
C THR A 807 -74.37 14.72 -4.53
N ASP A 808 -73.32 14.21 -3.89
CA ASP A 808 -73.03 12.79 -3.73
C ASP A 808 -72.07 12.63 -2.54
N LEU A 809 -72.39 11.71 -1.64
CA LEU A 809 -71.61 11.37 -0.45
C LEU A 809 -71.55 9.85 -0.41
N ASN A 810 -70.47 9.29 -0.94
CA ASN A 810 -70.31 7.87 -1.19
C ASN A 810 -69.01 7.40 -0.54
N GLY A 811 -69.12 6.74 0.62
CA GLY A 811 -68.00 6.02 1.25
C GLY A 811 -67.56 4.86 0.35
N GLY A 812 -68.53 4.06 -0.08
CA GLY A 812 -68.38 3.10 -1.17
C GLY A 812 -68.34 1.67 -0.65
N GLY A 813 -67.17 1.04 -0.67
CA GLY A 813 -66.98 -0.38 -0.39
C GLY A 813 -66.28 -0.68 0.93
N GLY A 814 -67.06 -0.80 2.02
CA GLY A 814 -66.60 -1.39 3.29
C GLY A 814 -67.51 -1.04 4.47
N THR A 815 -66.95 -0.61 5.60
CA THR A 815 -67.72 -0.18 6.79
C THR A 815 -67.34 1.26 7.16
N ASP A 816 -68.15 2.20 6.69
CA ASP A 816 -67.85 3.63 6.77
C ASP A 816 -68.49 4.30 7.99
N SER A 817 -67.77 5.25 8.59
CA SER A 817 -68.21 6.07 9.72
C SER A 817 -68.46 7.50 9.25
N ILE A 818 -69.71 7.95 9.29
CA ILE A 818 -70.11 9.30 8.89
C ILE A 818 -70.77 10.03 10.07
N ASP A 819 -70.11 11.06 10.61
CA ASP A 819 -70.71 12.03 11.52
C ASP A 819 -70.77 13.41 10.82
N ALA A 820 -71.97 13.84 10.46
CA ALA A 820 -72.17 15.02 9.61
C ALA A 820 -72.81 16.21 10.35
N GLY A 821 -72.97 16.11 11.67
CA GLY A 821 -73.54 17.18 12.49
C GLY A 821 -74.93 17.67 12.05
N LEU A 822 -75.23 18.94 12.35
CA LEU A 822 -76.50 19.60 12.02
C LEU A 822 -76.47 20.18 10.58
N LEU A 823 -76.56 19.30 9.59
CA LEU A 823 -76.55 19.67 8.16
C LEU A 823 -77.63 20.72 7.81
N SER A 824 -77.20 21.80 7.14
CA SER A 824 -78.09 22.88 6.68
C SER A 824 -78.98 22.52 5.47
N THR A 825 -78.80 21.34 4.88
CA THR A 825 -79.53 20.86 3.69
C THR A 825 -79.77 19.34 3.76
N PRO A 826 -80.90 18.81 3.25
CA PRO A 826 -81.12 17.37 3.17
C PRO A 826 -80.04 16.66 2.34
N LEU A 827 -79.63 15.46 2.78
CA LEU A 827 -78.72 14.59 2.04
C LEU A 827 -79.33 14.18 0.68
N GLY A 828 -78.54 14.33 -0.39
CA GLY A 828 -78.75 13.58 -1.64
C GLY A 828 -78.58 12.07 -1.39
N SER A 829 -79.11 11.23 -2.27
CA SER A 829 -79.21 9.78 -2.05
C SER A 829 -77.87 9.10 -1.70
N SER A 830 -77.66 8.82 -0.42
CA SER A 830 -76.53 8.02 0.06
C SER A 830 -76.66 6.57 -0.42
N LYS A 831 -75.57 6.00 -0.92
CA LYS A 831 -75.39 4.56 -1.12
C LYS A 831 -74.14 4.13 -0.36
N GLY A 832 -74.35 3.26 0.62
CA GLY A 832 -73.42 2.84 1.66
C GLY A 832 -74.28 2.21 2.76
N ASN A 833 -73.79 1.20 3.46
CA ASN A 833 -74.65 0.30 4.25
C ASN A 833 -74.15 0.10 5.68
#